data_AF-A0AAW2IL19-F1
#
_entry.id   AF-A0AAW2IL19-F1
#
_cell.length_a   1.000
_cell.length_b   1.000
_cell.length_c   1.000
_cell.angle_alpha   90.00
_cell.angle_beta   90.00
_cell.angle_gamma   90.00
#
_symmetry.space_group_name_H-M   'P 1'
#
loop_
_entity.id
_entity.type
_entity.pdbx_description
1 polymer ?
#
loop_
_entity_poly.entity_id
_entity_poly.type
_entity_poly.pdbx_seq_one_letter_code
_entity_poly.pdbx_strand_id
1 'polypeptide(L)'
;MAWLKDGDQCSRIFFRKVAKRRASKRVFQINTTDGRTLTSQPERNLPPRCALKVDLRKAYDTVEWDFLKAALTLFGFPEQFIQWIAECVTTPSYSLTHGFFRGARGLRQGDPMSPFLFVLVMEVLTLILRQRIEQNGGFSYHWRCEAVQLFQLSFADDLLFSKAEPNSIQLFKDGLMDFAELSGLQANLQKSHLILSRSAAASRDSLLAILDFQEGHLPLRYLGLPLLASRLSISDCQPILRKIEARIKGWEGVMLSFAGRVQLIKSVLSATGYAKVSWQQVCRPVNEGGLGIRDIHSLNKGLMSRHLWRIISHDSNSIWVSWIFHYRLQNSSVWTIRTRKGTWGWRKLIRLRDALRPHVVYQIGDGTSFSLWHDPWHPRGPLLPQFPLGPRHTFIPSSAPLSTVISEDTWSWPHITDMESIDITHDLPTIHGGQDRILWTGPRGSFSSAAAYDLFRPPGPTVDWTSLLVGTFRIPRHRFILWLAVQGRLSTTDKPWLQHLGSGCVLCQDGIPESHEHLFFMCSFASECIRAIRREVSFIGHIITGHQSFVGHRHVGAGTRGECCIQGTLRVACLPSVAGAQLSGLSAYLTPYREDIVRIVVSEIRDLIICKQLPRTVSTRGLYRLWRIPWPVEGVAHT
;
A
#
# COMPACT_ATOMS: atom_id res chain seq x y z
N MET A 1 -22.89 -30.64 -20.13
CA MET A 1 -21.40 -30.68 -20.21
C MET A 1 -20.85 -31.08 -21.59
N ALA A 2 -21.67 -31.42 -22.60
CA ALA A 2 -21.20 -31.79 -23.94
C ALA A 2 -20.96 -30.59 -24.90
N TRP A 3 -21.67 -29.47 -24.73
CA TRP A 3 -21.50 -28.25 -25.55
C TRP A 3 -20.08 -27.66 -25.45
N LEU A 4 -19.42 -27.72 -24.27
CA LEU A 4 -18.11 -27.07 -24.06
C LEU A 4 -16.94 -27.62 -24.89
N LYS A 5 -17.09 -28.77 -25.57
CA LYS A 5 -15.98 -29.43 -26.29
C LYS A 5 -15.81 -29.00 -27.75
N ASP A 6 -16.86 -28.53 -28.42
CA ASP A 6 -16.85 -28.49 -29.90
C ASP A 6 -16.97 -27.10 -30.56
N GLY A 7 -16.89 -26.00 -29.80
CA GLY A 7 -17.39 -24.72 -30.32
C GLY A 7 -16.44 -23.56 -30.63
N ASP A 8 -15.17 -23.53 -30.22
CA ASP A 8 -14.38 -22.30 -30.42
C ASP A 8 -12.86 -22.49 -30.49
N GLN A 9 -12.27 -21.98 -31.57
CA GLN A 9 -10.83 -21.94 -31.83
C GLN A 9 -10.08 -21.18 -30.71
N CYS A 10 -10.72 -20.19 -30.09
CA CYS A 10 -10.17 -19.46 -28.94
C CYS A 10 -10.07 -20.32 -27.68
N SER A 11 -11.02 -21.23 -27.45
CA SER A 11 -11.01 -22.20 -26.35
C SER A 11 -9.85 -23.19 -26.49
N ARG A 12 -9.58 -23.67 -27.71
CA ARG A 12 -8.43 -24.55 -28.00
C ARG A 12 -7.08 -23.85 -27.80
N ILE A 13 -6.97 -22.56 -28.16
CA ILE A 13 -5.76 -21.75 -27.93
C ILE A 13 -5.56 -21.49 -26.43
N PHE A 14 -6.64 -21.23 -25.68
CA PHE A 14 -6.61 -21.07 -24.23
C PHE A 14 -6.14 -22.35 -23.54
N PHE A 15 -6.74 -23.50 -23.84
CA PHE A 15 -6.32 -24.77 -23.24
C PHE A 15 -4.92 -25.21 -23.70
N ARG A 16 -4.47 -24.92 -24.93
CA ARG A 16 -3.07 -25.14 -25.36
C ARG A 16 -2.08 -24.23 -24.61
N LYS A 17 -2.41 -22.95 -24.36
CA LYS A 17 -1.56 -22.03 -23.59
C LYS A 17 -1.53 -22.38 -22.10
N VAL A 18 -2.64 -22.84 -21.54
CA VAL A 18 -2.74 -23.35 -20.17
C VAL A 18 -1.98 -24.67 -20.02
N ALA A 19 -2.06 -25.57 -21.00
CA ALA A 19 -1.28 -26.82 -21.04
C ALA A 19 0.23 -26.57 -21.24
N LYS A 20 0.63 -25.64 -22.12
CA LYS A 20 2.04 -25.21 -22.26
C LYS A 20 2.57 -24.55 -20.98
N ARG A 21 1.77 -23.76 -20.26
CA ARG A 21 2.13 -23.19 -18.95
C ARG A 21 2.24 -24.25 -17.84
N ARG A 22 1.46 -25.33 -17.89
CA ARG A 22 1.61 -26.48 -17.00
C ARG A 22 2.84 -27.34 -17.34
N ALA A 23 3.17 -27.49 -18.63
CA ALA A 23 4.32 -28.29 -19.08
C ALA A 23 5.69 -27.60 -18.86
N SER A 24 5.75 -26.27 -18.76
CA SER A 24 7.01 -25.52 -18.56
C SER A 24 7.39 -25.23 -17.10
N LYS A 25 6.86 -25.99 -16.13
CA LYS A 25 7.41 -26.06 -14.77
C LYS A 25 7.94 -27.45 -14.47
N ARG A 26 8.99 -27.86 -15.21
CA ARG A 26 9.95 -28.83 -14.68
C ARG A 26 10.88 -28.08 -13.72
N VAL A 27 10.47 -28.02 -12.46
CA VAL A 27 11.41 -27.90 -11.34
C VAL A 27 11.08 -29.08 -10.44
N PHE A 28 11.99 -30.05 -10.45
CA PHE A 28 11.99 -31.31 -9.73
C PHE A 28 11.15 -31.31 -8.44
N GLN A 29 10.01 -32.01 -8.50
CA GLN A 29 9.44 -32.68 -7.35
C GLN A 29 9.60 -34.18 -7.61
N ILE A 30 10.61 -34.79 -6.99
CA ILE A 30 10.60 -36.23 -6.76
C ILE A 30 9.65 -36.41 -5.58
N ASN A 31 8.42 -36.83 -5.88
CA ASN A 31 7.52 -37.38 -4.88
C ASN A 31 7.97 -38.82 -4.61
N THR A 32 8.69 -39.04 -3.52
CA THR A 32 8.68 -40.35 -2.87
C THR A 32 7.38 -40.48 -2.09
N THR A 33 6.79 -41.67 -2.12
CA THR A 33 5.46 -42.05 -1.62
C THR A 33 5.25 -41.90 -0.11
N ASP A 34 6.27 -41.48 0.64
CA ASP A 34 6.14 -41.13 2.05
C ASP A 34 6.18 -39.61 2.18
N GLY A 35 5.09 -39.00 2.64
CA GLY A 35 4.85 -37.55 2.73
C GLY A 35 5.81 -36.76 3.64
N ARG A 36 7.12 -36.85 3.38
CA ARG A 36 8.18 -36.07 4.03
C ARG A 36 8.68 -35.03 3.04
N THR A 37 8.18 -33.80 3.18
CA THR A 37 8.83 -32.62 2.61
C THR A 37 10.21 -32.46 3.23
N LEU A 38 11.23 -32.98 2.55
CA LEU A 38 12.64 -32.68 2.82
C LEU A 38 12.88 -31.20 2.50
N THR A 39 12.81 -30.37 3.54
CA THR A 39 13.50 -29.08 3.52
C THR A 39 14.98 -29.38 3.58
N SER A 40 15.68 -29.11 2.47
CA SER A 40 17.13 -29.29 2.34
C SER A 40 17.89 -28.24 3.16
N GLN A 41 17.92 -28.45 4.48
CA GLN A 41 18.99 -28.13 5.41
C GLN A 41 18.64 -28.86 6.70
N PRO A 42 19.46 -29.82 7.19
CA PRO A 42 19.23 -30.40 8.50
C PRO A 42 19.32 -29.25 9.52
N GLU A 43 18.23 -28.96 10.23
CA GLU A 43 18.26 -28.06 11.39
C GLU A 43 19.21 -28.67 12.42
N ARG A 44 20.50 -28.33 12.33
CA ARG A 44 21.51 -28.60 13.35
C ARG A 44 20.97 -28.10 14.70
N ASN A 45 20.77 -29.00 15.68
CA ASN A 45 20.61 -28.75 17.12
C ASN A 45 20.19 -27.32 17.51
N LEU A 46 19.03 -26.87 17.06
CA LEU A 46 18.50 -25.58 17.50
C LEU A 46 17.85 -25.77 18.87
N PRO A 47 17.96 -24.80 19.79
CA PRO A 47 17.42 -24.93 21.14
C PRO A 47 15.89 -25.14 21.10
N PRO A 48 15.33 -25.83 22.11
CA PRO A 48 13.90 -26.06 22.23
C PRO A 48 13.19 -24.71 22.41
N ARG A 49 12.28 -24.37 21.51
CA ARG A 49 11.62 -23.07 21.43
C ARG A 49 10.10 -23.21 21.32
N CYS A 50 9.37 -22.25 21.89
CA CYS A 50 7.92 -22.20 21.83
C CYS A 50 7.39 -20.77 21.63
N ALA A 51 6.20 -20.68 21.06
CA ALA A 51 5.42 -19.44 20.97
C ALA A 51 3.99 -19.72 21.43
N LEU A 52 3.43 -18.85 22.26
CA LEU A 52 2.04 -18.92 22.70
C LEU A 52 1.26 -17.88 21.93
N LYS A 53 0.21 -18.31 21.26
CA LYS A 53 -0.83 -17.41 20.77
C LYS A 53 -1.91 -17.34 21.83
N VAL A 54 -2.12 -16.17 22.41
CA VAL A 54 -3.19 -15.93 23.38
C VAL A 54 -4.33 -15.19 22.69
N ASP A 55 -5.55 -15.71 22.86
CA ASP A 55 -6.79 -15.06 22.41
C ASP A 55 -7.63 -14.76 23.64
N LEU A 56 -8.05 -13.51 23.83
CA LEU A 56 -8.83 -13.10 25.00
C LEU A 56 -10.34 -13.28 24.76
N ARG A 57 -11.05 -13.80 25.76
CA ARG A 57 -12.49 -14.03 25.68
C ARG A 57 -13.23 -12.69 25.74
N LYS A 58 -13.89 -12.34 24.62
CA LYS A 58 -14.72 -11.13 24.50
C LYS A 58 -13.97 -9.88 24.98
N ALA A 59 -12.76 -9.66 24.46
CA ALA A 59 -11.77 -8.72 25.00
C ALA A 59 -12.28 -7.30 25.30
N TYR A 60 -13.21 -6.75 24.51
CA TYR A 60 -13.80 -5.46 24.84
C TYR A 60 -14.87 -5.57 25.93
N ASP A 61 -15.66 -6.63 25.96
CA ASP A 61 -16.88 -6.72 26.79
C ASP A 61 -16.58 -7.10 28.25
N THR A 62 -15.36 -7.55 28.57
CA THR A 62 -15.01 -8.16 29.87
C THR A 62 -14.07 -7.31 30.73
N VAL A 63 -13.56 -6.19 30.22
CA VAL A 63 -12.66 -5.29 30.97
C VAL A 63 -13.36 -4.72 32.20
N GLU A 64 -12.82 -4.95 33.39
CA GLU A 64 -13.32 -4.36 34.62
C GLU A 64 -13.00 -2.86 34.71
N TRP A 65 -13.98 -2.04 35.09
CA TRP A 65 -13.84 -0.58 35.09
C TRP A 65 -12.92 -0.06 36.18
N ASP A 66 -12.91 -0.71 37.34
CA ASP A 66 -12.01 -0.33 38.44
C ASP A 66 -10.55 -0.61 38.08
N PHE A 67 -10.30 -1.71 37.36
CA PHE A 67 -8.99 -1.98 36.78
C PHE A 67 -8.59 -0.93 35.74
N LEU A 68 -9.50 -0.53 34.85
CA LEU A 68 -9.23 0.53 33.87
C LEU A 68 -8.85 1.85 34.55
N LYS A 69 -9.57 2.25 35.60
CA LYS A 69 -9.24 3.44 36.40
C LYS A 69 -7.85 3.32 37.03
N ALA A 70 -7.57 2.18 37.68
CA ALA A 70 -6.27 1.92 38.29
C ALA A 70 -5.13 1.98 37.26
N ALA A 71 -5.34 1.44 36.06
CA ALA A 71 -4.37 1.52 34.96
C ALA A 71 -4.13 2.97 34.51
N LEU A 72 -5.18 3.78 34.37
CA LEU A 72 -5.04 5.21 34.02
C LEU A 72 -4.31 6.00 35.12
N THR A 73 -4.61 5.73 36.39
CA THR A 73 -3.87 6.32 37.52
C THR A 73 -2.40 5.92 37.48
N LEU A 74 -2.10 4.64 37.23
CA LEU A 74 -0.74 4.12 37.11
C LEU A 74 0.05 4.83 36.00
N PHE A 75 -0.58 5.11 34.86
CA PHE A 75 0.04 5.84 33.75
C PHE A 75 0.12 7.37 33.98
N GLY A 76 -0.34 7.87 35.13
CA GLY A 76 -0.21 9.28 35.52
C GLY A 76 -1.21 10.22 34.83
N PHE A 77 -2.36 9.72 34.38
CA PHE A 77 -3.40 10.58 33.84
C PHE A 77 -4.01 11.49 34.93
N PRO A 78 -4.37 12.75 34.62
CA PRO A 78 -5.01 13.63 35.59
C PRO A 78 -6.35 13.07 36.09
N GLU A 79 -6.62 13.21 37.39
CA GLU A 79 -7.84 12.70 38.03
C GLU A 79 -9.13 13.15 37.31
N GLN A 80 -9.21 14.42 36.92
CA GLN A 80 -10.35 14.97 36.18
C GLN A 80 -10.60 14.22 34.86
N PHE A 81 -9.53 13.83 34.15
CA PHE A 81 -9.62 13.10 32.90
C PHE A 81 -10.05 11.64 33.12
N ILE A 82 -9.56 11.01 34.19
CA ILE A 82 -9.97 9.67 34.60
C ILE A 82 -11.48 9.65 34.91
N GLN A 83 -11.98 10.66 35.62
CA GLN A 83 -13.41 10.80 35.91
C GLN A 83 -14.25 10.95 34.63
N TRP A 84 -13.80 11.73 33.66
CA TRP A 84 -14.49 11.84 32.37
C TRP A 84 -14.53 10.52 31.60
N ILE A 85 -13.41 9.78 31.57
CA ILE A 85 -13.38 8.45 30.95
C ILE A 85 -14.32 7.50 31.68
N ALA A 86 -14.28 7.49 33.01
CA ALA A 86 -15.15 6.65 33.82
C ALA A 86 -16.62 6.90 33.48
N GLU A 87 -17.04 8.18 33.41
CA GLU A 87 -18.40 8.54 33.03
C GLU A 87 -18.76 8.07 31.61
N CYS A 88 -17.84 8.22 30.65
CA CYS A 88 -18.07 7.78 29.27
C CYS A 88 -18.27 6.26 29.15
N VAL A 89 -17.60 5.48 30.00
CA VAL A 89 -17.64 4.01 29.94
C VAL A 89 -18.78 3.44 30.78
N THR A 90 -19.20 4.10 31.88
CA THR A 90 -20.26 3.59 32.79
C THR A 90 -21.68 4.02 32.43
N THR A 91 -21.86 5.19 31.79
CA THR A 91 -23.17 5.72 31.41
C THR A 91 -23.88 5.04 30.24
N PRO A 92 -23.21 4.38 29.27
CA PRO A 92 -23.89 3.78 28.14
C PRO A 92 -24.98 2.77 28.55
N SER A 93 -26.18 2.95 28.00
CA SER A 93 -27.29 2.01 28.12
C SER A 93 -27.52 1.27 26.80
N TYR A 94 -27.84 -0.01 26.91
CA TYR A 94 -28.16 -0.88 25.79
C TYR A 94 -29.66 -1.12 25.77
N SER A 95 -30.27 -1.03 24.59
CA SER A 95 -31.68 -1.35 24.40
C SER A 95 -31.83 -2.68 23.67
N LEU A 96 -32.54 -3.63 24.26
CA LEU A 96 -33.13 -4.75 23.54
C LEU A 96 -34.64 -4.47 23.40
N THR A 97 -35.33 -5.18 22.52
CA THR A 97 -36.71 -4.90 22.03
C THR A 97 -37.78 -4.61 23.11
N HIS A 98 -37.51 -4.82 24.39
CA HIS A 98 -38.42 -4.55 25.51
C HIS A 98 -37.79 -3.83 26.73
N GLY A 99 -36.65 -3.13 26.61
CA GLY A 99 -36.13 -2.31 27.71
C GLY A 99 -34.68 -1.84 27.58
N PHE A 100 -34.30 -0.90 28.44
CA PHE A 100 -32.94 -0.40 28.58
C PHE A 100 -32.26 -1.06 29.79
N PHE A 101 -31.03 -1.53 29.60
CA PHE A 101 -30.16 -1.99 30.69
C PHE A 101 -28.81 -1.28 30.61
N ARG A 102 -28.17 -1.09 31.76
CA ARG A 102 -26.83 -0.49 31.84
C ARG A 102 -25.76 -1.57 31.67
N GLY A 103 -24.61 -1.19 31.10
CA GLY A 103 -23.42 -2.02 31.19
C GLY A 103 -22.97 -2.16 32.66
N ALA A 104 -22.32 -3.26 32.98
CA ALA A 104 -21.65 -3.44 34.29
C ALA A 104 -20.13 -3.39 34.18
N ARG A 105 -19.60 -3.70 32.99
CA ARG A 105 -18.17 -3.75 32.65
C ARG A 105 -18.00 -3.67 31.14
N GLY A 106 -16.75 -3.57 30.70
CA GLY A 106 -16.34 -3.58 29.30
C GLY A 106 -16.24 -2.19 28.67
N LEU A 107 -15.67 -2.17 27.48
CA LEU A 107 -15.44 -1.06 26.59
C LEU A 107 -16.34 -1.18 25.36
N ARG A 108 -16.89 -0.05 24.89
CA ARG A 108 -17.85 -0.06 23.79
C ARG A 108 -17.15 -0.33 22.45
N GLN A 109 -17.55 -1.38 21.74
CA GLN A 109 -17.06 -1.65 20.38
C GLN A 109 -17.62 -0.61 19.39
N GLY A 110 -16.74 -0.03 18.57
CA GLY A 110 -17.09 1.03 17.63
C GLY A 110 -16.96 2.45 18.19
N ASP A 111 -16.67 2.59 19.47
CA ASP A 111 -16.23 3.86 20.07
C ASP A 111 -14.76 4.14 19.66
N PRO A 112 -14.44 5.34 19.16
CA PRO A 112 -13.06 5.72 18.83
C PRO A 112 -12.08 5.67 20.02
N MET A 113 -12.55 5.81 21.27
CA MET A 113 -11.68 5.79 22.46
C MET A 113 -11.33 4.37 22.92
N SER A 114 -12.28 3.43 22.83
CA SER A 114 -12.12 2.06 23.33
C SER A 114 -10.84 1.34 22.88
N PRO A 115 -10.38 1.45 21.61
CA PRO A 115 -9.13 0.82 21.19
C PRO A 115 -7.90 1.34 21.94
N PHE A 116 -7.84 2.65 22.24
CA PHE A 116 -6.71 3.24 22.98
C PHE A 116 -6.72 2.82 24.44
N LEU A 117 -7.89 2.83 25.07
CA LEU A 117 -8.06 2.35 26.45
C LEU A 117 -7.69 0.86 26.56
N PHE A 118 -8.07 0.06 25.56
CA PHE A 118 -7.72 -1.35 25.52
C PHE A 118 -6.19 -1.56 25.38
N VAL A 119 -5.49 -0.74 24.60
CA VAL A 119 -4.02 -0.80 24.53
C VAL A 119 -3.38 -0.53 25.89
N LEU A 120 -3.88 0.44 26.66
CA LEU A 120 -3.37 0.73 28.00
C LEU A 120 -3.61 -0.45 28.96
N VAL A 121 -4.78 -1.07 28.90
CA VAL A 121 -5.12 -2.28 29.67
C VAL A 121 -4.16 -3.42 29.32
N MET A 122 -3.86 -3.63 28.04
CA MET A 122 -2.93 -4.67 27.59
C MET A 122 -1.46 -4.36 27.91
N GLU A 123 -1.08 -3.09 28.04
CA GLU A 123 0.24 -2.70 28.50
C GLU A 123 0.49 -3.20 29.94
N VAL A 124 -0.54 -3.21 30.80
CA VAL A 124 -0.43 -3.76 32.16
C VAL A 124 -0.09 -5.25 32.15
N LEU A 125 -0.64 -6.05 31.22
CA LEU A 125 -0.23 -7.45 31.05
C LEU A 125 1.27 -7.55 30.75
N THR A 126 1.78 -6.69 29.88
CA THR A 126 3.20 -6.64 29.53
C THR A 126 4.06 -6.31 30.75
N LEU A 127 3.61 -5.37 31.60
CA LEU A 127 4.28 -5.01 32.85
C LEU A 127 4.29 -6.15 33.87
N ILE A 128 3.16 -6.84 34.07
CA ILE A 128 3.05 -8.00 34.98
C ILE A 128 4.03 -9.10 34.54
N LEU A 129 4.03 -9.45 33.26
CA LEU A 129 4.93 -10.48 32.72
C LEU A 129 6.40 -10.06 32.86
N ARG A 130 6.72 -8.80 32.57
CA ARG A 130 8.08 -8.27 32.70
C ARG A 130 8.56 -8.34 34.15
N GLN A 131 7.75 -7.88 35.10
CA GLN A 131 8.08 -7.93 36.52
C GLN A 131 8.35 -9.37 36.98
N ARG A 132 7.50 -10.32 36.57
CA ARG A 132 7.69 -11.74 36.89
C ARG A 132 8.97 -12.31 36.29
N ILE A 133 9.33 -11.94 35.06
CA ILE A 133 10.59 -12.35 34.41
C ILE A 133 11.80 -11.77 35.15
N GLU A 134 11.74 -10.52 35.58
CA GLU A 134 12.84 -9.85 36.29
C GLU A 134 13.04 -10.40 37.71
N GLN A 135 11.95 -10.79 38.40
CA GLN A 135 11.99 -11.38 39.74
C GLN A 135 12.33 -12.87 39.75
N ASN A 136 11.99 -13.60 38.69
CA ASN A 136 12.18 -15.04 38.59
C ASN A 136 13.31 -15.38 37.61
N GLY A 137 14.49 -15.68 38.15
CA GLY A 137 15.67 -16.08 37.35
C GLY A 137 15.51 -17.38 36.54
N GLY A 138 14.38 -18.08 36.66
CA GLY A 138 14.07 -19.31 35.91
C GLY A 138 13.50 -19.10 34.50
N PHE A 139 13.36 -17.86 34.01
CA PHE A 139 12.86 -17.57 32.66
C PHE A 139 13.97 -17.65 31.61
N SER A 140 13.73 -18.42 30.56
CA SER A 140 14.63 -18.56 29.43
C SER A 140 14.02 -17.93 28.18
N TYR A 141 14.69 -16.92 27.62
CA TYR A 141 14.24 -16.25 26.41
C TYR A 141 14.21 -17.20 25.19
N HIS A 142 13.30 -16.91 24.26
CA HIS A 142 13.29 -17.56 22.96
C HIS A 142 14.62 -17.36 22.22
N TRP A 143 14.97 -18.28 21.32
CA TRP A 143 16.19 -18.20 20.52
C TRP A 143 16.36 -16.82 19.87
N ARG A 144 17.48 -16.16 20.17
CA ARG A 144 17.84 -14.80 19.72
C ARG A 144 16.88 -13.72 20.22
N CYS A 145 16.31 -13.84 21.41
CA CYS A 145 15.48 -12.78 21.97
C CYS A 145 16.07 -12.14 23.23
N GLU A 146 17.07 -12.78 23.85
CA GLU A 146 17.65 -12.38 25.14
C GLU A 146 18.29 -10.99 25.14
N ALA A 147 19.19 -10.69 24.19
CA ALA A 147 19.86 -9.39 24.07
C ALA A 147 18.91 -8.19 23.90
N VAL A 148 17.67 -8.42 23.44
CA VAL A 148 16.64 -7.39 23.30
C VAL A 148 15.50 -7.55 24.31
N GLN A 149 15.63 -8.52 25.23
CA GLN A 149 14.61 -8.90 26.22
C GLN A 149 13.21 -9.12 25.61
N LEU A 150 13.15 -9.69 24.39
CA LEU A 150 11.89 -9.86 23.66
C LEU A 150 11.15 -11.13 24.09
N PHE A 151 10.03 -10.98 24.79
CA PHE A 151 9.15 -12.08 25.18
C PHE A 151 7.71 -11.94 24.67
N GLN A 152 7.31 -10.77 24.16
CA GLN A 152 5.93 -10.50 23.74
C GLN A 152 5.87 -9.63 22.47
N LEU A 153 4.90 -9.92 21.59
CA LEU A 153 4.50 -9.07 20.46
C LEU A 153 2.97 -8.90 20.51
N SER A 154 2.54 -7.72 20.97
CA SER A 154 1.12 -7.37 21.12
C SER A 154 0.64 -6.58 19.89
N PHE A 155 0.17 -7.28 18.86
CA PHE A 155 -0.49 -6.64 17.72
C PHE A 155 -1.73 -7.44 17.30
N ALA A 156 -2.89 -7.00 17.78
CA ALA A 156 -4.21 -7.64 17.69
C ALA A 156 -4.32 -9.01 18.38
N ASP A 157 -3.60 -10.03 17.89
CA ASP A 157 -3.47 -11.31 18.60
C ASP A 157 -2.16 -11.29 19.40
N ASP A 158 -2.19 -11.58 20.70
CA ASP A 158 -1.01 -11.52 21.56
C ASP A 158 -0.14 -12.77 21.38
N LEU A 159 1.12 -12.55 20.99
CA LEU A 159 2.11 -13.60 20.82
C LEU A 159 3.17 -13.50 21.92
N LEU A 160 3.31 -14.54 22.72
CA LEU A 160 4.37 -14.67 23.72
C LEU A 160 5.44 -15.66 23.24
N PHE A 161 6.70 -15.42 23.58
CA PHE A 161 7.85 -16.20 23.13
C PHE A 161 8.76 -16.56 24.30
N SER A 162 9.13 -17.83 24.37
CA SER A 162 10.12 -18.32 25.34
C SER A 162 10.86 -19.55 24.80
N LYS A 163 11.88 -19.99 25.54
CA LYS A 163 12.42 -21.34 25.40
C LYS A 163 11.36 -22.33 25.88
N ALA A 164 11.29 -23.50 25.23
CA ALA A 164 10.29 -24.51 25.58
C ALA A 164 10.70 -25.27 26.84
N GLU A 165 10.55 -24.62 27.99
CA GLU A 165 10.88 -25.13 29.32
C GLU A 165 9.70 -24.93 30.29
N PRO A 166 9.45 -25.90 31.22
CA PRO A 166 8.33 -25.84 32.14
C PRO A 166 8.27 -24.54 32.95
N ASN A 167 9.41 -24.08 33.49
CA ASN A 167 9.47 -22.85 34.31
C ASN A 167 9.03 -21.61 33.53
N SER A 168 9.44 -21.48 32.27
CA SER A 168 9.07 -20.34 31.43
C SER A 168 7.59 -20.36 31.05
N ILE A 169 7.03 -21.55 30.84
CA ILE A 169 5.61 -21.73 30.55
C ILE A 169 4.74 -21.50 31.79
N GLN A 170 5.17 -21.98 32.96
CA GLN A 170 4.49 -21.74 34.23
C GLN A 170 4.43 -20.25 34.54
N LEU A 171 5.53 -19.52 34.32
CA LEU A 171 5.57 -18.07 34.51
C LEU A 171 4.52 -17.35 33.64
N PHE A 172 4.36 -17.75 32.38
CA PHE A 172 3.32 -17.21 31.51
C PHE A 172 1.92 -17.58 31.99
N LYS A 173 1.68 -18.80 32.48
CA LYS A 173 0.39 -19.19 33.07
C LYS A 173 0.06 -18.30 34.25
N ASP A 174 0.97 -18.17 35.21
CA ASP A 174 0.75 -17.41 36.43
C ASP A 174 0.49 -15.92 36.12
N GLY A 175 1.28 -15.33 35.22
CA GLY A 175 1.08 -13.93 34.82
C GLY A 175 -0.25 -13.70 34.08
N LEU A 176 -0.70 -14.65 33.26
CA LEU A 176 -2.03 -14.59 32.63
C LEU A 176 -3.16 -14.76 33.66
N MET A 177 -2.95 -15.56 34.71
CA MET A 177 -3.92 -15.74 35.79
C MET A 177 -4.06 -14.47 36.64
N ASP A 178 -2.96 -13.87 37.09
CA ASP A 178 -3.01 -12.60 37.83
C ASP A 178 -3.70 -11.51 37.00
N PHE A 179 -3.33 -11.40 35.72
CA PHE A 179 -3.92 -10.39 34.84
C PHE A 179 -5.43 -10.64 34.68
N ALA A 180 -5.85 -11.89 34.54
CA ALA A 180 -7.26 -12.23 34.44
C ALA A 180 -8.04 -11.93 35.74
N GLU A 181 -7.43 -12.13 36.90
CA GLU A 181 -8.00 -11.81 38.21
C GLU A 181 -8.19 -10.29 38.39
N LEU A 182 -7.17 -9.51 38.00
CA LEU A 182 -7.19 -8.05 38.16
C LEU A 182 -8.08 -7.35 37.11
N SER A 183 -8.00 -7.77 35.84
CA SER A 183 -8.64 -7.07 34.72
C SER A 183 -9.98 -7.63 34.28
N GLY A 184 -10.33 -8.86 34.71
CA GLY A 184 -11.45 -9.64 34.19
C GLY A 184 -11.20 -10.29 32.82
N LEU A 185 -10.05 -10.01 32.18
CA LEU A 185 -9.72 -10.53 30.85
C LEU A 185 -9.14 -11.93 30.92
N GLN A 186 -9.99 -12.93 30.67
CA GLN A 186 -9.57 -14.33 30.64
C GLN A 186 -9.12 -14.79 29.25
N ALA A 187 -8.06 -15.59 29.21
CA ALA A 187 -7.65 -16.30 28.02
C ALA A 187 -8.72 -17.30 27.55
N ASN A 188 -8.89 -17.41 26.25
CA ASN A 188 -9.77 -18.36 25.60
C ASN A 188 -9.01 -19.64 25.28
N LEU A 189 -9.18 -20.68 26.11
CA LEU A 189 -8.47 -21.96 25.98
C LEU A 189 -8.68 -22.64 24.61
N GLN A 190 -9.83 -22.43 23.95
CA GLN A 190 -10.13 -23.05 22.65
C GLN A 190 -9.49 -22.31 21.47
N LYS A 191 -9.15 -21.02 21.64
CA LYS A 191 -8.56 -20.20 20.58
C LYS A 191 -7.10 -19.86 20.82
N SER A 192 -6.63 -20.08 22.05
CA SER A 192 -5.24 -19.94 22.44
C SER A 192 -4.48 -21.21 22.09
N HIS A 193 -3.28 -21.06 21.54
CA HIS A 193 -2.49 -22.17 21.00
C HIS A 193 -1.05 -22.11 21.49
N LEU A 194 -0.50 -23.25 21.90
CA LEU A 194 0.92 -23.43 22.14
C LEU A 194 1.59 -23.99 20.88
N ILE A 195 2.50 -23.23 20.28
CA ILE A 195 3.26 -23.64 19.11
C ILE A 195 4.65 -24.08 19.56
N LEU A 196 4.96 -25.36 19.35
CA LEU A 196 6.25 -25.95 19.71
C LEU A 196 7.14 -26.17 18.49
N SER A 197 8.44 -26.02 18.69
CA SER A 197 9.44 -26.46 17.71
C SER A 197 9.66 -27.96 17.75
N ARG A 198 10.19 -28.50 16.65
CA ARG A 198 10.56 -29.92 16.56
C ARG A 198 11.59 -30.33 17.63
N SER A 199 12.51 -29.45 18.01
CA SER A 199 13.49 -29.71 19.06
C SER A 199 12.88 -29.78 20.47
N ALA A 200 11.65 -29.30 20.66
CA ALA A 200 10.91 -29.36 21.92
C ALA A 200 9.94 -30.55 22.01
N ALA A 201 9.97 -31.48 21.04
CA ALA A 201 9.02 -32.59 20.98
C ALA A 201 9.04 -33.49 22.22
N ALA A 202 10.20 -33.66 22.87
CA ALA A 202 10.35 -34.48 24.08
C ALA A 202 9.61 -33.91 25.30
N SER A 203 9.39 -32.59 25.34
CA SER A 203 8.70 -31.91 26.44
C SER A 203 7.27 -31.50 26.06
N ARG A 204 6.74 -31.99 24.94
CA ARG A 204 5.44 -31.56 24.42
C ARG A 204 4.30 -31.76 25.43
N ASP A 205 4.15 -32.98 25.92
CA ASP A 205 2.98 -33.34 26.74
C ASP A 205 3.03 -32.66 28.12
N SER A 206 4.23 -32.48 28.68
CA SER A 206 4.41 -31.75 29.95
C SER A 206 4.09 -30.25 29.81
N LEU A 207 4.48 -29.60 28.70
CA LEU A 207 4.20 -28.18 28.49
C LEU A 207 2.72 -27.91 28.17
N LEU A 208 2.06 -28.82 27.44
CA LEU A 208 0.62 -28.72 27.17
C LEU A 208 -0.23 -28.91 28.44
N ALA A 209 0.18 -29.83 29.32
CA ALA A 209 -0.48 -30.05 30.61
C ALA A 209 -0.40 -28.83 31.55
N ILE A 210 0.60 -27.95 31.37
CA ILE A 210 0.69 -26.73 32.17
C ILE A 210 -0.35 -25.70 31.72
N LEU A 211 -0.43 -25.36 30.43
CA LEU A 211 -1.27 -24.23 29.96
C LEU A 211 -2.74 -24.57 29.72
N ASP A 212 -3.09 -25.85 29.62
CA ASP A 212 -4.42 -26.31 29.18
C ASP A 212 -4.82 -25.77 27.79
N PHE A 213 -3.82 -25.40 26.97
CA PHE A 213 -4.01 -24.87 25.62
C PHE A 213 -3.97 -25.98 24.57
N GLN A 214 -4.56 -25.72 23.41
CA GLN A 214 -4.42 -26.60 22.25
C GLN A 214 -3.03 -26.45 21.62
N GLU A 215 -2.49 -27.55 21.07
CA GLU A 215 -1.27 -27.45 20.26
C GLU A 215 -1.56 -26.73 18.93
N GLY A 216 -0.79 -25.69 18.64
CA GLY A 216 -0.83 -24.98 17.37
C GLY A 216 0.23 -25.48 16.41
N HIS A 217 -0.15 -25.67 15.14
CA HIS A 217 0.79 -26.00 14.07
C HIS A 217 0.90 -24.86 13.06
N LEU A 218 2.11 -24.65 12.53
CA LEU A 218 2.32 -23.75 11.40
C LEU A 218 1.95 -24.47 10.09
N PRO A 219 1.26 -23.83 9.13
CA PRO A 219 0.82 -22.43 9.13
C PRO A 219 -0.42 -22.13 9.97
N LEU A 220 -0.32 -21.09 10.80
CA LEU A 220 -1.42 -20.58 11.62
C LEU A 220 -1.93 -19.25 11.06
N ARG A 221 -3.24 -18.99 11.09
CA ARG A 221 -3.80 -17.69 10.71
C ARG A 221 -3.51 -16.63 11.80
N TYR A 222 -2.84 -15.56 11.40
CA TYR A 222 -2.52 -14.38 12.22
C TYR A 222 -2.81 -13.12 11.40
N LEU A 223 -3.61 -12.18 11.94
CA LEU A 223 -4.06 -10.97 11.21
C LEU A 223 -4.70 -11.24 9.83
N GLY A 224 -5.35 -12.39 9.69
CA GLY A 224 -5.97 -12.80 8.43
C GLY A 224 -5.03 -13.43 7.40
N LEU A 225 -3.72 -13.49 7.68
CA LEU A 225 -2.70 -14.11 6.82
C LEU A 225 -2.14 -15.39 7.46
N PRO A 226 -1.63 -16.35 6.67
CA PRO A 226 -0.93 -17.50 7.21
C PRO A 226 0.47 -17.10 7.71
N LEU A 227 0.71 -17.24 9.01
CA LEU A 227 2.01 -17.20 9.65
C LEU A 227 2.77 -18.48 9.25
N LEU A 228 3.83 -18.32 8.47
CA LEU A 228 4.64 -19.41 7.94
C LEU A 228 6.08 -19.28 8.42
N ALA A 229 6.72 -20.41 8.72
CA ALA A 229 8.17 -20.46 8.93
C ALA A 229 8.96 -20.35 7.60
N SER A 230 8.28 -20.46 6.46
CA SER A 230 8.86 -20.52 5.12
C SER A 230 8.30 -19.42 4.19
N ARG A 231 8.77 -19.41 2.94
CA ARG A 231 8.29 -18.46 1.92
C ARG A 231 6.84 -18.77 1.56
N LEU A 232 5.97 -17.76 1.67
CA LEU A 232 4.58 -17.81 1.25
C LEU A 232 4.45 -18.37 -0.17
N SER A 233 3.77 -19.51 -0.30
CA SER A 233 3.48 -20.16 -1.55
C SER A 233 2.12 -19.70 -2.11
N ILE A 234 1.89 -19.97 -3.40
CA ILE A 234 0.59 -19.67 -4.03
C ILE A 234 -0.51 -20.55 -3.41
N SER A 235 -0.18 -21.77 -2.98
CA SER A 235 -1.10 -22.66 -2.26
C SER A 235 -1.54 -22.05 -0.92
N ASP A 236 -0.65 -21.38 -0.19
CA ASP A 236 -1.00 -20.75 1.09
C ASP A 236 -1.95 -19.56 0.92
N CYS A 237 -1.99 -18.96 -0.28
CA CYS A 237 -2.93 -17.88 -0.62
C CYS A 237 -4.31 -18.40 -1.03
N GLN A 238 -4.50 -19.72 -1.21
CA GLN A 238 -5.77 -20.31 -1.64
C GLN A 238 -6.96 -19.94 -0.74
N PRO A 239 -6.87 -19.90 0.61
CA PRO A 239 -7.98 -19.48 1.45
C PRO A 239 -8.45 -18.05 1.16
N ILE A 240 -7.53 -17.15 0.83
CA ILE A 240 -7.84 -15.77 0.44
C ILE A 240 -8.54 -15.76 -0.91
N LEU A 241 -8.02 -16.51 -1.88
CA LEU A 241 -8.63 -16.66 -3.20
C LEU A 241 -10.05 -17.26 -3.10
N ARG A 242 -10.25 -18.29 -2.28
CA ARG A 242 -11.57 -18.89 -2.03
C ARG A 242 -12.55 -17.91 -1.38
N LYS A 243 -12.11 -17.01 -0.50
CA LYS A 243 -12.98 -15.95 0.05
C LYS A 243 -13.41 -14.96 -1.02
N ILE A 244 -12.51 -14.61 -1.93
CA ILE A 244 -12.82 -13.78 -3.08
C ILE A 244 -13.84 -14.51 -3.98
N GLU A 245 -13.61 -15.78 -4.29
CA GLU A 245 -14.53 -16.62 -5.07
C GLU A 245 -15.89 -16.78 -4.39
N ALA A 246 -15.94 -17.01 -3.08
CA ALA A 246 -17.19 -17.14 -2.32
C ALA A 246 -17.98 -15.82 -2.31
N ARG A 247 -17.29 -14.69 -2.21
CA ARG A 247 -17.92 -13.36 -2.32
C ARG A 247 -18.48 -13.14 -3.73
N ILE A 248 -17.82 -13.65 -4.76
CA ILE A 248 -18.31 -13.62 -6.15
C ILE A 248 -19.54 -14.52 -6.31
N LYS A 249 -19.51 -15.75 -5.81
CA LYS A 249 -20.63 -16.71 -5.88
C LYS A 249 -21.85 -16.22 -5.10
N GLY A 250 -21.65 -15.54 -3.96
CA GLY A 250 -22.74 -14.93 -3.19
C GLY A 250 -23.56 -13.89 -3.97
N TRP A 251 -23.07 -13.41 -5.11
CA TRP A 251 -23.81 -12.50 -5.99
C TRP A 251 -24.70 -13.21 -7.01
N GLU A 252 -24.58 -14.53 -7.18
CA GLU A 252 -25.47 -15.30 -8.06
C GLU A 252 -26.92 -15.31 -7.57
N GLY A 253 -27.14 -15.16 -6.25
CA GLY A 253 -28.46 -15.13 -5.62
C GLY A 253 -29.11 -13.75 -5.49
N VAL A 254 -28.43 -12.67 -5.85
CA VAL A 254 -29.03 -11.32 -5.82
C VAL A 254 -29.75 -11.10 -7.15
N MET A 255 -31.06 -10.82 -7.11
CA MET A 255 -31.89 -10.43 -8.26
C MET A 255 -31.45 -9.05 -8.80
N LEU A 256 -30.22 -8.99 -9.33
CA LEU A 256 -29.70 -7.82 -10.02
C LEU A 256 -30.22 -7.86 -11.46
N SER A 257 -30.56 -6.68 -11.99
CA SER A 257 -30.83 -6.52 -13.42
C SER A 257 -29.64 -6.99 -14.25
N PHE A 258 -29.85 -7.35 -15.51
CA PHE A 258 -28.77 -7.76 -16.42
C PHE A 258 -27.62 -6.74 -16.46
N ALA A 259 -27.95 -5.44 -16.48
CA ALA A 259 -26.99 -4.34 -16.39
C ALA A 259 -26.25 -4.30 -15.03
N GLY A 260 -26.96 -4.55 -13.92
CA GLY A 260 -26.37 -4.66 -12.58
C GLY A 260 -25.37 -5.83 -12.47
N ARG A 261 -25.71 -7.01 -13.00
CA ARG A 261 -24.81 -8.18 -13.04
C ARG A 261 -23.59 -7.92 -13.92
N VAL A 262 -23.78 -7.32 -15.10
CA VAL A 262 -22.67 -6.96 -16.00
C VAL A 262 -21.76 -5.91 -15.39
N GLN A 263 -22.28 -4.93 -14.65
CA GLN A 263 -21.48 -3.92 -13.97
C GLN A 263 -20.73 -4.48 -12.76
N LEU A 264 -21.32 -5.42 -12.02
CA LEU A 264 -20.68 -6.13 -10.89
C LEU A 264 -19.60 -7.10 -11.38
N ILE A 265 -19.89 -7.85 -12.45
CA ILE A 265 -18.94 -8.71 -13.16
C ILE A 265 -17.83 -7.85 -13.78
N LYS A 266 -18.13 -6.69 -14.37
CA LYS A 266 -17.10 -5.76 -14.83
C LYS A 266 -16.33 -5.14 -13.68
N SER A 267 -16.89 -4.86 -12.51
CA SER A 267 -16.11 -4.30 -11.40
C SER A 267 -15.16 -5.32 -10.75
N VAL A 268 -15.44 -6.62 -10.90
CA VAL A 268 -14.71 -7.69 -10.19
C VAL A 268 -13.93 -8.63 -11.11
N LEU A 269 -14.45 -8.95 -12.30
CA LEU A 269 -13.79 -9.74 -13.34
C LEU A 269 -13.07 -8.90 -14.40
N SER A 270 -13.18 -7.56 -14.43
CA SER A 270 -12.35 -6.74 -15.36
C SER A 270 -10.86 -6.66 -15.00
N ALA A 271 -10.36 -7.56 -14.14
CA ALA A 271 -8.95 -7.93 -14.20
C ALA A 271 -8.60 -8.75 -15.48
N THR A 272 -9.59 -9.25 -16.23
CA THR A 272 -9.41 -10.01 -17.49
C THR A 272 -10.07 -9.38 -18.71
N GLY A 273 -10.48 -8.10 -18.63
CA GLY A 273 -10.81 -7.33 -19.83
C GLY A 273 -9.52 -6.97 -20.59
N TYR A 274 -9.55 -6.95 -21.93
CA TYR A 274 -8.47 -6.37 -22.72
C TYR A 274 -8.19 -4.95 -22.21
N ALA A 275 -7.06 -4.76 -21.52
CA ALA A 275 -6.68 -3.48 -20.99
C ALA A 275 -6.42 -2.53 -22.16
N LYS A 276 -7.30 -1.54 -22.34
CA LYS A 276 -7.22 -0.53 -23.43
C LYS A 276 -5.91 0.25 -23.39
N VAL A 277 -5.35 0.41 -22.20
CA VAL A 277 -4.07 1.07 -21.91
C VAL A 277 -3.21 0.11 -21.09
N SER A 278 -1.90 0.07 -21.33
CA SER A 278 -1.00 -0.80 -20.57
C SER A 278 -1.01 -0.44 -19.09
N TRP A 279 -0.84 -1.45 -18.22
CA TRP A 279 -0.77 -1.23 -16.77
C TRP A 279 0.34 -0.26 -16.38
N GLN A 280 1.48 -0.29 -17.10
CA GLN A 280 2.58 0.66 -16.90
C GLN A 280 2.14 2.11 -17.14
N GLN A 281 1.36 2.38 -18.19
CA GLN A 281 0.87 3.73 -18.47
C GLN A 281 -0.20 4.16 -17.46
N VAL A 282 -1.08 3.24 -17.02
CA VAL A 282 -2.04 3.49 -15.94
C VAL A 282 -1.33 3.90 -14.66
N CYS A 283 -0.21 3.23 -14.35
CA CYS A 283 0.53 3.44 -13.11
C CYS A 283 1.42 4.70 -13.08
N ARG A 284 1.55 5.42 -14.19
CA ARG A 284 2.28 6.68 -14.21
C ARG A 284 1.56 7.73 -13.37
N PRO A 285 2.31 8.66 -12.75
CA PRO A 285 1.74 9.87 -12.16
C PRO A 285 0.83 10.61 -13.14
N VAL A 286 -0.11 11.38 -12.58
CA VAL A 286 -1.05 12.16 -13.40
C VAL A 286 -0.29 13.13 -14.29
N ASN A 287 0.73 13.85 -13.80
CA ASN A 287 1.56 14.77 -14.58
C ASN A 287 2.39 14.09 -15.70
N GLU A 288 2.54 12.77 -15.68
CA GLU A 288 3.20 11.97 -16.73
C GLU A 288 2.18 11.24 -17.64
N GLY A 289 0.90 11.64 -17.55
CA GLY A 289 -0.17 11.14 -18.40
C GLY A 289 -0.76 9.79 -17.98
N GLY A 290 -0.49 9.34 -16.75
CA GLY A 290 -1.14 8.17 -16.16
C GLY A 290 -2.34 8.54 -15.28
N LEU A 291 -2.84 7.58 -14.50
CA LEU A 291 -3.95 7.76 -13.56
C LEU A 291 -3.50 7.92 -12.11
N GLY A 292 -2.19 7.87 -11.85
CA GLY A 292 -1.63 7.96 -10.50
C GLY A 292 -1.82 6.70 -9.64
N ILE A 293 -2.21 5.58 -10.25
CA ILE A 293 -2.34 4.29 -9.54
C ILE A 293 -0.95 3.74 -9.26
N ARG A 294 -0.61 3.46 -8.01
CA ARG A 294 0.75 2.98 -7.70
C ARG A 294 0.96 1.55 -8.18
N ASP A 295 2.00 1.35 -8.99
CA ASP A 295 2.50 0.01 -9.32
C ASP A 295 2.89 -0.76 -8.05
N ILE A 296 2.28 -1.94 -7.84
CA ILE A 296 2.42 -2.72 -6.60
C ILE A 296 3.85 -3.21 -6.39
N HIS A 297 4.58 -3.50 -7.47
CA HIS A 297 5.95 -3.98 -7.38
C HIS A 297 6.89 -2.87 -6.93
N SER A 298 6.78 -1.68 -7.52
CA SER A 298 7.54 -0.49 -7.15
C SER A 298 7.14 0.01 -5.76
N LEU A 299 5.85 -0.05 -5.41
CA LEU A 299 5.35 0.26 -4.07
C LEU A 299 5.94 -0.67 -3.01
N ASN A 300 5.98 -1.98 -3.28
CA ASN A 300 6.61 -2.92 -2.36
C ASN A 300 8.10 -2.61 -2.17
N LYS A 301 8.84 -2.23 -3.22
CA LYS A 301 10.25 -1.79 -3.08
C LYS A 301 10.37 -0.51 -2.25
N GLY A 302 9.51 0.48 -2.48
CA GLY A 302 9.48 1.73 -1.71
C GLY A 302 9.19 1.50 -0.22
N LEU A 303 8.23 0.62 0.11
CA LEU A 303 7.91 0.25 1.49
C LEU A 303 9.03 -0.55 2.15
N MET A 304 9.62 -1.52 1.44
CA MET A 304 10.80 -2.25 1.94
C MET A 304 11.99 -1.32 2.17
N SER A 305 12.15 -0.29 1.36
CA SER A 305 13.21 0.71 1.53
C SER A 305 13.04 1.51 2.81
N ARG A 306 11.81 1.70 3.31
CA ARG A 306 11.60 2.29 4.64
C ARG A 306 12.15 1.43 5.76
N HIS A 307 11.96 0.12 5.68
CA HIS A 307 12.56 -0.81 6.63
C HIS A 307 14.09 -0.75 6.54
N LEU A 308 14.65 -0.78 5.32
CA LEU A 308 16.09 -0.69 5.14
C LEU A 308 16.66 0.64 5.66
N TRP A 309 15.97 1.75 5.44
CA TRP A 309 16.32 3.06 5.98
C TRP A 309 16.36 3.06 7.50
N ARG A 310 15.36 2.48 8.18
CA ARG A 310 15.36 2.37 9.66
C ARG A 310 16.55 1.57 10.20
N ILE A 311 17.03 0.58 9.44
CA ILE A 311 18.26 -0.14 9.79
C ILE A 311 19.47 0.77 9.57
N ILE A 312 19.58 1.41 8.40
CA ILE A 312 20.71 2.30 8.07
C ILE A 312 20.81 3.46 9.06
N SER A 313 19.69 4.05 9.49
CA SER A 313 19.64 5.17 10.41
C SER A 313 19.73 4.75 11.89
N HIS A 314 19.99 3.48 12.19
CA HIS A 314 20.06 2.94 13.56
C HIS A 314 18.87 3.37 14.44
N ASP A 315 17.63 3.16 13.97
CA ASP A 315 16.43 3.54 14.72
C ASP A 315 16.31 2.73 16.02
N SER A 316 16.79 3.31 17.13
CA SER A 316 16.85 2.70 18.46
C SER A 316 15.48 2.45 19.07
N ASN A 317 14.47 3.23 18.67
CA ASN A 317 13.08 3.05 19.12
C ASN A 317 12.41 1.80 18.56
N SER A 318 13.09 1.09 17.67
CA SER A 318 12.53 -0.01 16.91
C SER A 318 13.13 -1.34 17.35
N ILE A 319 12.37 -2.12 18.12
CA ILE A 319 12.80 -3.43 18.66
C ILE A 319 13.34 -4.35 17.55
N TRP A 320 12.68 -4.40 16.39
CA TRP A 320 13.13 -5.24 15.27
C TRP A 320 14.45 -4.77 14.64
N VAL A 321 14.75 -3.46 14.70
CA VAL A 321 16.03 -2.89 14.23
C VAL A 321 17.11 -3.24 15.23
N SER A 322 16.88 -3.01 16.52
CA SER A 322 17.78 -3.44 17.59
C SER A 322 18.11 -4.94 17.49
N TRP A 323 17.09 -5.79 17.29
CA TRP A 323 17.28 -7.23 17.07
C TRP A 323 18.18 -7.54 15.87
N ILE A 324 18.04 -6.81 14.76
CA ILE A 324 18.91 -6.97 13.59
C ILE A 324 20.35 -6.60 13.93
N PHE A 325 20.56 -5.51 14.66
CA PHE A 325 21.90 -5.10 15.08
C PHE A 325 22.56 -6.17 15.95
N HIS A 326 21.88 -6.68 16.98
CA HIS A 326 22.46 -7.68 17.88
C HIS A 326 22.70 -9.05 17.22
N TYR A 327 21.79 -9.53 16.35
CA TYR A 327 21.82 -10.93 15.89
C TYR A 327 22.12 -11.13 14.39
N ARG A 328 22.07 -10.08 13.57
CA ARG A 328 22.30 -10.17 12.13
C ARG A 328 23.52 -9.37 11.67
N LEU A 329 23.65 -8.13 12.14
CA LEU A 329 24.73 -7.24 11.75
C LEU A 329 25.94 -7.39 12.69
N GLN A 330 25.72 -7.49 14.00
CA GLN A 330 26.78 -7.54 15.01
C GLN A 330 27.74 -6.37 14.80
N ASN A 331 29.03 -6.65 14.53
CA ASN A 331 30.07 -5.65 14.27
C ASN A 331 30.21 -5.31 12.77
N SER A 332 29.25 -5.69 11.94
CA SER A 332 29.24 -5.40 10.49
C SER A 332 28.16 -4.38 10.15
N SER A 333 28.29 -3.75 8.98
CA SER A 333 27.27 -2.83 8.47
C SER A 333 26.40 -3.49 7.39
N VAL A 334 25.22 -2.90 7.17
CA VAL A 334 24.29 -3.23 6.08
C VAL A 334 25.00 -3.22 4.72
N TRP A 335 26.00 -2.35 4.57
CA TRP A 335 26.74 -2.15 3.32
C TRP A 335 27.72 -3.28 3.00
N THR A 336 28.30 -3.91 4.02
CA THR A 336 29.36 -4.92 3.87
C THR A 336 28.88 -6.35 4.07
N ILE A 337 27.69 -6.57 4.66
CA ILE A 337 27.18 -7.91 4.89
C ILE A 337 26.96 -8.69 3.58
N ARG A 338 27.32 -9.98 3.58
CA ARG A 338 27.17 -10.86 2.41
C ARG A 338 25.70 -11.27 2.20
N THR A 339 25.18 -11.03 1.00
CA THR A 339 23.76 -11.28 0.62
C THR A 339 23.37 -12.76 0.50
N ARG A 340 24.33 -13.70 0.53
CA ARG A 340 24.03 -15.14 0.35
C ARG A 340 23.47 -15.82 1.59
N LYS A 341 23.77 -15.31 2.80
CA LYS A 341 23.29 -15.90 4.07
C LYS A 341 22.01 -15.20 4.54
N GLY A 342 21.01 -15.96 4.97
CA GLY A 342 19.79 -15.43 5.62
C GLY A 342 18.46 -15.79 4.93
N THR A 343 17.37 -15.36 5.55
CA THR A 343 16.00 -15.66 5.09
C THR A 343 15.72 -14.98 3.74
N TRP A 344 14.72 -15.48 3.01
CA TRP A 344 14.33 -14.89 1.71
C TRP A 344 13.99 -13.39 1.84
N GLY A 345 13.26 -13.00 2.90
CA GLY A 345 12.91 -11.60 3.17
C GLY A 345 14.14 -10.73 3.42
N TRP A 346 15.09 -11.21 4.25
CA TRP A 346 16.36 -10.52 4.50
C TRP A 346 17.16 -10.28 3.22
N ARG A 347 17.32 -11.32 2.39
CA ARG A 347 18.05 -11.20 1.12
C ARG A 347 17.39 -10.21 0.17
N LYS A 348 16.06 -10.18 0.12
CA LYS A 348 15.32 -9.22 -0.72
C LYS A 348 15.45 -7.79 -0.18
N LEU A 349 15.49 -7.62 1.13
CA LEU A 349 15.70 -6.32 1.78
C LEU A 349 17.10 -5.77 1.48
N ILE A 350 18.16 -6.55 1.76
CA ILE A 350 19.55 -6.10 1.58
C ILE A 350 19.89 -5.78 0.12
N ARG A 351 19.27 -6.46 -0.85
CA ARG A 351 19.43 -6.13 -2.28
C ARG A 351 18.99 -4.71 -2.67
N LEU A 352 18.20 -4.03 -1.83
CA LEU A 352 17.79 -2.65 -2.09
C LEU A 352 18.88 -1.64 -1.71
N ARG A 353 19.91 -2.04 -0.96
CA ARG A 353 20.95 -1.12 -0.47
C ARG A 353 21.68 -0.42 -1.62
N ASP A 354 22.00 -1.14 -2.69
CA ASP A 354 22.79 -0.59 -3.80
C ASP A 354 22.00 0.51 -4.53
N ALA A 355 20.66 0.37 -4.59
CA ALA A 355 19.78 1.39 -5.15
C ALA A 355 19.58 2.61 -4.21
N LEU A 356 19.70 2.42 -2.89
CA LEU A 356 19.57 3.50 -1.92
C LEU A 356 20.90 4.23 -1.67
N ARG A 357 22.05 3.57 -1.86
CA ARG A 357 23.39 4.11 -1.54
C ARG A 357 23.65 5.53 -2.07
N PRO A 358 23.28 5.89 -3.32
CA PRO A 358 23.50 7.26 -3.83
C PRO A 358 22.68 8.33 -3.09
N HIS A 359 21.63 7.91 -2.38
CA HIS A 359 20.71 8.81 -1.68
C HIS A 359 21.00 8.93 -0.18
N VAL A 360 22.00 8.21 0.32
CA VAL A 360 22.40 8.20 1.73
C VAL A 360 23.75 8.88 1.86
N VAL A 361 23.80 9.94 2.66
CA VAL A 361 25.01 10.71 2.97
C VAL A 361 25.36 10.52 4.43
N TYR A 362 26.62 10.18 4.68
CA TYR A 362 27.19 10.08 6.02
C TYR A 362 27.92 11.38 6.31
N GLN A 363 27.36 12.18 7.22
CA GLN A 363 27.97 13.41 7.71
C GLN A 363 28.76 13.08 8.98
N ILE A 364 30.08 13.27 8.90
CA ILE A 364 31.02 12.90 9.95
C ILE A 364 31.05 14.00 11.00
N GLY A 365 30.83 13.62 12.25
CA GLY A 365 31.03 14.44 13.43
C GLY A 365 32.19 13.87 14.24
N ASP A 366 31.89 13.35 15.43
CA ASP A 366 32.83 12.75 16.38
C ASP A 366 33.35 11.35 15.97
N GLY A 367 32.74 10.73 14.95
CA GLY A 367 33.14 9.42 14.44
C GLY A 367 32.84 8.25 15.39
N THR A 368 32.10 8.47 16.48
CA THR A 368 31.82 7.43 17.47
C THR A 368 30.75 6.44 17.01
N SER A 369 29.86 6.88 16.12
CA SER A 369 28.71 6.08 15.68
C SER A 369 28.99 5.31 14.40
N PHE A 370 29.92 5.77 13.57
CA PHE A 370 30.27 5.14 12.31
C PHE A 370 31.40 4.13 12.44
N SER A 371 31.29 3.01 11.73
CA SER A 371 32.39 2.05 11.59
C SER A 371 33.41 2.55 10.57
N LEU A 372 34.69 2.53 10.95
CA LEU A 372 35.79 2.91 10.07
C LEU A 372 35.79 2.10 8.77
N TRP A 373 35.61 0.78 8.87
CA TRP A 373 35.78 -0.14 7.76
C TRP A 373 34.48 -0.48 7.03
N HIS A 374 33.36 -0.49 7.75
CA HIS A 374 32.12 -1.05 7.25
C HIS A 374 31.13 -0.02 6.70
N ASP A 375 31.20 1.24 7.14
CA ASP A 375 30.28 2.29 6.71
C ASP A 375 30.84 3.13 5.56
N PRO A 376 29.98 3.65 4.67
CA PRO A 376 30.39 4.33 3.46
C PRO A 376 30.56 5.84 3.68
N TRP A 377 31.28 6.21 4.72
CA TRP A 377 31.61 7.62 5.02
C TRP A 377 32.65 8.19 4.03
N HIS A 378 33.52 7.35 3.49
CA HIS A 378 34.51 7.73 2.49
C HIS A 378 33.88 7.90 1.08
N PRO A 379 34.37 8.81 0.22
CA PRO A 379 33.86 9.01 -1.15
C PRO A 379 33.82 7.72 -1.98
N ARG A 380 34.78 6.82 -1.73
CA ARG A 380 34.85 5.52 -2.42
C ARG A 380 33.82 4.50 -1.91
N GLY A 381 33.07 4.80 -0.86
CA GLY A 381 32.18 3.86 -0.18
C GLY A 381 32.87 3.12 0.98
N PRO A 382 32.36 1.95 1.41
CA PRO A 382 32.95 1.22 2.53
C PRO A 382 34.39 0.81 2.20
N LEU A 383 35.31 0.95 3.16
CA LEU A 383 36.72 0.67 2.95
C LEU A 383 37.02 -0.84 2.90
N LEU A 384 36.36 -1.66 3.72
CA LEU A 384 36.70 -3.09 3.84
C LEU A 384 36.62 -3.88 2.51
N PRO A 385 35.62 -3.70 1.64
CA PRO A 385 35.59 -4.39 0.34
C PRO A 385 36.66 -3.92 -0.64
N GLN A 386 37.17 -2.69 -0.48
CA GLN A 386 38.19 -2.09 -1.36
C GLN A 386 39.60 -2.38 -0.87
N PHE A 387 39.78 -2.39 0.45
CA PHE A 387 41.04 -2.66 1.14
C PHE A 387 40.86 -3.83 2.11
N PRO A 388 40.75 -5.09 1.64
CA PRO A 388 40.46 -6.24 2.49
C PRO A 388 41.55 -6.51 3.55
N LEU A 389 42.79 -6.09 3.26
CA LEU A 389 43.93 -6.20 4.17
C LEU A 389 44.14 -4.94 5.02
N GLY A 390 43.35 -3.88 4.82
CA GLY A 390 43.44 -2.62 5.54
C GLY A 390 43.52 -2.78 7.06
N PRO A 391 42.62 -3.54 7.72
CA PRO A 391 42.68 -3.76 9.16
C PRO A 391 43.98 -4.38 9.67
N ARG A 392 44.67 -5.17 8.83
CA ARG A 392 45.96 -5.77 9.17
C ARG A 392 47.10 -4.79 8.94
N HIS A 393 47.06 -4.04 7.84
CA HIS A 393 48.12 -3.10 7.46
C HIS A 393 48.16 -1.87 8.38
N THR A 394 47.01 -1.40 8.87
CA THR A 394 46.92 -0.25 9.78
C THR A 394 46.94 -0.64 11.25
N PHE A 395 46.92 -1.93 11.56
CA PHE A 395 46.74 -2.47 12.92
C PHE A 395 45.44 -2.01 13.62
N ILE A 396 44.45 -1.50 12.87
CA ILE A 396 43.15 -1.10 13.40
C ILE A 396 42.14 -2.24 13.20
N PRO A 397 41.49 -2.76 14.26
CA PRO A 397 40.50 -3.83 14.14
C PRO A 397 39.36 -3.50 13.17
N SER A 398 38.81 -4.51 12.49
CA SER A 398 37.69 -4.30 11.55
C SER A 398 36.43 -3.73 12.22
N SER A 399 36.27 -3.94 13.52
CA SER A 399 35.17 -3.42 14.33
C SER A 399 35.42 -2.01 14.89
N ALA A 400 36.54 -1.37 14.57
CA ALA A 400 36.88 -0.06 15.11
C ALA A 400 35.89 1.04 14.68
N PRO A 401 35.54 1.97 15.58
CA PRO A 401 34.81 3.18 15.22
C PRO A 401 35.69 4.13 14.42
N LEU A 402 35.06 5.02 13.66
CA LEU A 402 35.73 6.05 12.86
C LEU A 402 36.53 7.03 13.73
N SER A 403 36.11 7.23 14.99
CA SER A 403 36.82 8.04 15.97
C SER A 403 38.26 7.58 16.25
N THR A 404 38.62 6.34 15.90
CA THR A 404 40.01 5.84 16.03
C THR A 404 41.02 6.57 15.15
N VAL A 405 40.57 7.23 14.08
CA VAL A 405 41.41 8.00 13.14
C VAL A 405 41.05 9.50 13.14
N ILE A 406 40.32 9.96 14.15
CA ILE A 406 39.94 11.37 14.33
C ILE A 406 40.54 11.87 15.64
N SER A 407 41.28 12.98 15.57
CA SER A 407 41.83 13.68 16.74
C SER A 407 41.66 15.18 16.55
N GLU A 408 41.05 15.87 17.52
CA GLU A 408 40.82 17.32 17.48
C GLU A 408 40.15 17.80 16.16
N ASP A 409 39.11 17.10 15.71
CA ASP A 409 38.41 17.36 14.43
C ASP A 409 39.31 17.29 13.17
N THR A 410 40.46 16.62 13.28
CA THR A 410 41.39 16.35 12.18
C THR A 410 41.64 14.85 11.99
N TRP A 411 42.03 14.46 10.78
CA TRP A 411 42.34 13.08 10.44
C TRP A 411 43.73 12.69 10.95
N SER A 412 43.79 11.69 11.82
CA SER A 412 45.01 11.14 12.41
C SER A 412 45.11 9.65 12.10
N TRP A 413 45.65 9.31 10.92
CA TRP A 413 45.87 7.92 10.52
C TRP A 413 47.19 7.38 11.10
N PRO A 414 47.24 6.11 11.52
CA PRO A 414 48.52 5.46 11.84
C PRO A 414 49.41 5.40 10.60
N HIS A 415 50.72 5.23 10.78
CA HIS A 415 51.65 5.10 9.66
C HIS A 415 51.22 3.98 8.71
N ILE A 416 50.76 4.36 7.51
CA ILE A 416 50.38 3.45 6.45
C ILE A 416 51.59 3.25 5.54
N THR A 417 52.17 2.05 5.57
CA THR A 417 53.36 1.71 4.76
C THR A 417 53.01 1.09 3.41
N ASP A 418 51.75 0.72 3.21
CA ASP A 418 51.25 0.04 2.02
C ASP A 418 50.76 1.04 0.98
N MET A 419 51.32 0.98 -0.23
CA MET A 419 51.00 1.90 -1.33
C MET A 419 49.52 1.83 -1.73
N GLU A 420 48.87 0.66 -1.59
CA GLU A 420 47.42 0.53 -1.82
C GLU A 420 46.60 1.23 -0.73
N SER A 421 47.08 1.24 0.52
CA SER A 421 46.36 1.83 1.65
C SER A 421 46.60 3.34 1.80
N ILE A 422 47.63 3.92 1.17
CA ILE A 422 47.86 5.38 1.13
C ILE A 422 46.66 6.09 0.49
N ASP A 423 46.03 5.48 -0.51
CA ASP A 423 44.83 5.99 -1.18
C ASP A 423 43.64 6.21 -0.22
N ILE A 424 43.61 5.55 0.95
CA ILE A 424 42.59 5.78 1.98
C ILE A 424 42.68 7.19 2.56
N THR A 425 43.89 7.75 2.60
CA THR A 425 44.15 9.08 3.17
C THR A 425 44.01 10.21 2.14
N HIS A 426 43.73 9.86 0.88
CA HIS A 426 43.46 10.82 -0.18
C HIS A 426 41.97 11.18 -0.23
N ASP A 427 41.65 12.44 -0.56
CA ASP A 427 40.27 12.95 -0.67
C ASP A 427 39.39 12.72 0.58
N LEU A 428 39.98 12.87 1.76
CA LEU A 428 39.25 12.69 3.01
C LEU A 428 38.12 13.76 3.16
N PRO A 429 36.90 13.34 3.51
CA PRO A 429 35.78 14.24 3.70
C PRO A 429 35.98 15.17 4.90
N THR A 430 35.32 16.32 4.87
CA THR A 430 35.34 17.29 5.97
C THR A 430 34.63 16.74 7.21
N ILE A 431 35.23 16.96 8.38
CA ILE A 431 34.64 16.68 9.69
C ILE A 431 33.82 17.91 10.11
N HIS A 432 32.54 17.71 10.42
CA HIS A 432 31.59 18.79 10.66
C HIS A 432 31.40 19.16 12.15
N GLY A 433 32.15 18.52 13.05
CA GLY A 433 32.01 18.66 14.50
C GLY A 433 30.65 18.16 15.02
N GLY A 434 30.55 17.92 16.33
CA GLY A 434 29.34 17.39 16.96
C GLY A 434 29.11 15.90 16.69
N GLN A 435 27.86 15.43 16.76
CA GLN A 435 27.54 14.01 16.58
C GLN A 435 27.40 13.61 15.10
N ASP A 436 27.84 12.41 14.78
CA ASP A 436 27.63 11.72 13.49
C ASP A 436 26.15 11.73 13.04
N ARG A 437 25.89 11.99 11.75
CA ARG A 437 24.53 12.05 11.18
C ARG A 437 24.42 11.35 9.83
N ILE A 438 23.30 10.66 9.63
CA ILE A 438 22.96 10.05 8.34
C ILE A 438 21.83 10.83 7.70
N LEU A 439 22.11 11.43 6.54
CA LEU A 439 21.21 12.31 5.81
C LEU A 439 20.66 11.64 4.54
N TRP A 440 19.45 12.03 4.17
CA TRP A 440 18.79 11.58 2.94
C TRP A 440 18.78 12.71 1.90
N THR A 441 19.33 12.49 0.71
CA THR A 441 19.47 13.52 -0.35
C THR A 441 18.20 13.76 -1.16
N GLY A 442 17.03 13.36 -0.64
CA GLY A 442 15.75 13.56 -1.31
C GLY A 442 15.21 15.00 -1.20
N PRO A 443 14.14 15.32 -1.96
CA PRO A 443 13.59 16.67 -2.08
C PRO A 443 13.15 17.35 -0.76
N ARG A 444 12.96 16.57 0.30
CA ARG A 444 12.49 17.03 1.62
C ARG A 444 13.56 16.88 2.72
N GLY A 445 14.80 16.52 2.38
CA GLY A 445 15.88 16.24 3.33
C GLY A 445 15.64 15.07 4.29
N SER A 446 14.49 14.39 4.19
CA SER A 446 14.07 13.29 5.05
C SER A 446 13.55 12.13 4.22
N PHE A 447 13.78 10.91 4.71
CA PHE A 447 13.32 9.71 4.04
C PHE A 447 11.78 9.63 4.06
N SER A 448 11.18 9.40 2.89
CA SER A 448 9.77 9.08 2.78
C SER A 448 9.54 7.91 1.83
N SER A 449 8.57 7.05 2.15
CA SER A 449 8.20 5.93 1.26
C SER A 449 7.69 6.41 -0.10
N ALA A 450 7.18 7.64 -0.18
CA ALA A 450 6.78 8.28 -1.43
C ALA A 450 8.01 8.62 -2.30
N ALA A 451 9.02 9.28 -1.73
CA ALA A 451 10.26 9.54 -2.46
C ALA A 451 10.96 8.24 -2.87
N ALA A 452 10.98 7.22 -1.99
CA ALA A 452 11.53 5.92 -2.33
C ALA A 452 10.72 5.22 -3.45
N TYR A 453 9.40 5.39 -3.49
CA TYR A 453 8.58 4.87 -4.58
C TYR A 453 8.97 5.50 -5.93
N ASP A 454 9.21 6.81 -5.95
CA ASP A 454 9.64 7.54 -7.15
C ASP A 454 11.01 7.08 -7.67
N LEU A 455 11.89 6.56 -6.81
CA LEU A 455 13.17 5.97 -7.22
C LEU A 455 13.02 4.64 -7.97
N PHE A 456 12.02 3.82 -7.63
CA PHE A 456 11.86 2.48 -8.22
C PHE A 456 10.88 2.43 -9.38
N ARG A 457 10.01 3.44 -9.51
CA ARG A 457 9.05 3.49 -10.62
C ARG A 457 9.80 3.82 -11.92
N PRO A 458 9.34 3.31 -13.07
CA PRO A 458 9.84 3.79 -14.35
C PRO A 458 9.53 5.29 -14.51
N PRO A 459 10.52 6.14 -14.83
CA PRO A 459 10.27 7.55 -15.13
C PRO A 459 9.50 7.69 -16.44
N GLY A 460 8.64 8.71 -16.52
CA GLY A 460 7.90 9.08 -17.71
C GLY A 460 8.05 10.56 -18.04
N PRO A 461 7.88 10.96 -19.31
CA PRO A 461 7.88 12.37 -19.68
C PRO A 461 6.68 13.07 -19.05
N THR A 462 6.88 14.30 -18.59
CA THR A 462 5.78 15.16 -18.17
C THR A 462 4.95 15.58 -19.38
N VAL A 463 3.64 15.66 -19.22
CA VAL A 463 2.72 15.98 -20.31
C VAL A 463 1.74 17.10 -19.91
N ASP A 464 1.57 18.07 -20.81
CA ASP A 464 0.87 19.33 -20.53
C ASP A 464 -0.66 19.19 -20.51
N TRP A 465 -1.18 18.21 -21.25
CA TRP A 465 -2.62 17.93 -21.36
C TRP A 465 -3.26 17.45 -20.05
N THR A 466 -2.47 17.19 -19.01
CA THR A 466 -2.96 16.73 -17.70
C THR A 466 -3.73 17.79 -16.95
N SER A 467 -3.46 19.06 -17.25
CA SER A 467 -4.27 20.21 -16.81
C SER A 467 -5.75 20.07 -17.22
N LEU A 468 -6.03 19.49 -18.39
CA LEU A 468 -7.38 19.21 -18.89
C LEU A 468 -8.10 18.11 -18.09
N LEU A 469 -7.37 17.22 -17.42
CA LEU A 469 -7.97 16.20 -16.56
C LEU A 469 -8.26 16.75 -15.16
N VAL A 470 -7.35 17.55 -14.61
CA VAL A 470 -7.40 18.00 -13.22
C VAL A 470 -8.36 19.17 -13.02
N GLY A 471 -8.39 20.16 -13.93
CA GLY A 471 -9.21 21.37 -13.78
C GLY A 471 -10.62 21.31 -14.39
N THR A 472 -10.84 20.43 -15.36
CA THR A 472 -11.92 20.62 -16.33
C THR A 472 -13.19 19.79 -16.05
N PHE A 473 -13.07 18.64 -15.41
CA PHE A 473 -14.21 17.77 -15.06
C PHE A 473 -14.22 17.47 -13.58
N ARG A 474 -15.38 17.43 -12.90
CA ARG A 474 -15.47 16.86 -11.53
C ARG A 474 -15.93 15.39 -11.55
N ILE A 475 -16.63 14.98 -12.61
CA ILE A 475 -17.17 13.62 -12.75
C ILE A 475 -16.06 12.63 -13.19
N PRO A 476 -15.76 11.58 -12.41
CA PRO A 476 -14.70 10.62 -12.71
C PRO A 476 -14.86 9.90 -14.06
N ARG A 477 -16.10 9.57 -14.46
CA ARG A 477 -16.41 8.91 -15.73
C ARG A 477 -15.89 9.72 -16.93
N HIS A 478 -16.09 11.03 -16.93
CA HIS A 478 -15.75 11.90 -18.05
C HIS A 478 -14.24 12.13 -18.13
N ARG A 479 -13.58 12.29 -16.98
CA ARG A 479 -12.11 12.31 -16.88
C ARG A 479 -11.48 11.05 -17.48
N PHE A 480 -12.02 9.88 -17.15
CA PHE A 480 -11.48 8.61 -17.64
C PHE A 480 -11.68 8.42 -19.15
N ILE A 481 -12.84 8.81 -19.69
CA ILE A 481 -13.11 8.75 -21.15
C ILE A 481 -12.20 9.72 -21.91
N LEU A 482 -12.01 10.95 -21.42
CA LEU A 482 -11.05 11.90 -21.99
C LEU A 482 -9.62 11.38 -21.94
N TRP A 483 -9.21 10.79 -20.81
CA TRP A 483 -7.90 10.19 -20.70
C TRP A 483 -7.69 9.07 -21.75
N LEU A 484 -8.70 8.22 -21.98
CA LEU A 484 -8.66 7.23 -23.06
C LEU A 484 -8.64 7.86 -24.46
N ALA A 485 -9.32 9.00 -24.66
CA ALA A 485 -9.35 9.72 -25.92
C ALA A 485 -7.97 10.28 -26.29
N VAL A 486 -7.32 10.99 -25.36
CA VAL A 486 -5.97 11.56 -25.53
C VAL A 486 -4.92 10.48 -25.80
N GLN A 487 -5.13 9.28 -25.25
CA GLN A 487 -4.26 8.12 -25.48
C GLN A 487 -4.58 7.36 -26.78
N GLY A 488 -5.60 7.76 -27.55
CA GLY A 488 -6.05 7.05 -28.77
C GLY A 488 -6.67 5.68 -28.49
N ARG A 489 -7.16 5.44 -27.26
CA ARG A 489 -7.61 4.10 -26.80
C ARG A 489 -9.11 3.92 -26.71
N LEU A 490 -9.93 4.91 -27.11
CA LEU A 490 -11.36 4.66 -27.38
C LEU A 490 -11.55 3.61 -28.48
N SER A 491 -12.69 2.92 -28.47
CA SER A 491 -13.01 1.92 -29.49
C SER A 491 -13.63 2.64 -30.68
N THR A 492 -12.94 2.65 -31.81
CA THR A 492 -13.29 3.38 -33.04
C THR A 492 -13.13 2.44 -34.24
N THR A 493 -13.90 2.63 -35.32
CA THR A 493 -13.93 1.69 -36.46
C THR A 493 -12.68 1.76 -37.35
N ASP A 494 -11.86 2.80 -37.20
CA ASP A 494 -10.51 2.90 -37.77
C ASP A 494 -9.54 1.80 -37.30
N LYS A 495 -9.87 1.09 -36.22
CA LYS A 495 -9.03 0.00 -35.68
C LYS A 495 -9.27 -1.31 -36.43
N PRO A 496 -8.20 -2.05 -36.83
CA PRO A 496 -8.32 -3.26 -37.65
C PRO A 496 -9.32 -4.30 -37.13
N TRP A 497 -9.40 -4.45 -35.80
CA TRP A 497 -10.29 -5.44 -35.17
C TRP A 497 -11.74 -4.98 -35.01
N LEU A 498 -12.08 -3.72 -35.33
CA LEU A 498 -13.44 -3.16 -35.29
C LEU A 498 -13.99 -2.80 -36.67
N GLN A 499 -13.21 -2.96 -37.74
CA GLN A 499 -13.62 -2.68 -39.13
C GLN A 499 -14.85 -3.50 -39.57
N HIS A 500 -15.10 -4.66 -38.95
CA HIS A 500 -16.28 -5.48 -39.22
C HIS A 500 -17.61 -4.85 -38.79
N LEU A 501 -17.57 -3.77 -37.99
CA LEU A 501 -18.76 -3.05 -37.52
C LEU A 501 -19.24 -1.97 -38.50
N GLY A 502 -18.54 -1.76 -39.62
CA GLY A 502 -18.88 -0.78 -40.64
C GLY A 502 -17.74 0.20 -40.95
N SER A 503 -17.77 0.78 -42.16
CA SER A 503 -16.71 1.63 -42.71
C SER A 503 -16.90 3.13 -42.49
N GLY A 504 -18.03 3.56 -41.92
CA GLY A 504 -18.37 4.98 -41.76
C GLY A 504 -18.76 5.35 -40.33
N CYS A 505 -18.63 6.64 -39.99
CA CYS A 505 -19.09 7.18 -38.73
C CYS A 505 -20.63 7.13 -38.65
N VAL A 506 -21.15 6.47 -37.62
CA VAL A 506 -22.60 6.28 -37.40
C VAL A 506 -23.31 7.60 -37.06
N LEU A 507 -22.56 8.60 -36.59
CA LEU A 507 -23.10 9.89 -36.14
C LEU A 507 -23.36 10.87 -37.29
N CYS A 508 -22.38 11.04 -38.18
CA CYS A 508 -22.54 11.97 -39.30
C CYS A 508 -23.01 11.31 -40.58
N GLN A 509 -22.75 10.01 -40.76
CA GLN A 509 -23.05 9.26 -41.98
C GLN A 509 -22.37 9.82 -43.24
N ASP A 510 -21.34 10.66 -43.09
CA ASP A 510 -20.60 11.29 -44.21
C ASP A 510 -19.68 10.29 -44.96
N GLY A 511 -19.78 8.99 -44.70
CA GLY A 511 -18.91 7.95 -45.30
C GLY A 511 -17.45 7.98 -44.82
N ILE A 512 -17.10 8.86 -43.89
CA ILE A 512 -15.75 8.96 -43.30
C ILE A 512 -15.59 7.91 -42.20
N PRO A 513 -14.48 7.14 -42.15
CA PRO A 513 -14.24 6.16 -41.09
C PRO A 513 -14.21 6.81 -39.71
N GLU A 514 -14.76 6.10 -38.72
CA GLU A 514 -14.81 6.59 -37.34
C GLU A 514 -13.42 6.49 -36.73
N SER A 515 -12.74 7.63 -36.59
CA SER A 515 -11.48 7.78 -35.86
C SER A 515 -11.65 8.78 -34.71
N HIS A 516 -10.69 8.83 -33.78
CA HIS A 516 -10.66 9.88 -32.75
C HIS A 516 -10.69 11.26 -33.40
N GLU A 517 -9.86 11.49 -34.42
CA GLU A 517 -9.79 12.79 -35.07
C GLU A 517 -11.13 13.19 -35.72
N HIS A 518 -11.80 12.24 -36.37
CA HIS A 518 -13.12 12.44 -36.91
C HIS A 518 -14.14 12.74 -35.82
N LEU A 519 -14.29 11.87 -34.81
CA LEU A 519 -15.27 12.03 -33.73
C LEU A 519 -15.11 13.34 -32.95
N PHE A 520 -13.87 13.81 -32.75
CA PHE A 520 -13.58 14.97 -31.90
C PHE A 520 -13.51 16.30 -32.63
N PHE A 521 -13.04 16.31 -33.87
CA PHE A 521 -12.66 17.56 -34.54
C PHE A 521 -13.32 17.76 -35.90
N MET A 522 -13.68 16.70 -36.62
CA MET A 522 -14.15 16.80 -38.00
C MET A 522 -15.62 16.39 -38.20
N CYS A 523 -16.20 15.62 -37.28
CA CYS A 523 -17.57 15.09 -37.40
C CYS A 523 -18.58 16.25 -37.43
N SER A 524 -19.37 16.31 -38.50
CA SER A 524 -20.39 17.35 -38.73
C SER A 524 -21.43 17.37 -37.60
N PHE A 525 -21.89 16.20 -37.16
CA PHE A 525 -22.80 16.05 -36.01
C PHE A 525 -22.18 16.54 -34.69
N ALA A 526 -20.92 16.17 -34.40
CA ALA A 526 -20.24 16.66 -33.20
C ALA A 526 -20.08 18.20 -33.22
N SER A 527 -19.78 18.76 -34.40
CA SER A 527 -19.72 20.21 -34.63
C SER A 527 -21.07 20.89 -34.41
N GLU A 528 -22.18 20.27 -34.82
CA GLU A 528 -23.53 20.76 -34.53
C GLU A 528 -23.85 20.76 -33.03
N CYS A 529 -23.55 19.68 -32.31
CA CYS A 529 -23.70 19.62 -30.85
C CYS A 529 -22.92 20.75 -30.18
N ILE A 530 -21.65 20.95 -30.55
CA ILE A 530 -20.81 22.01 -29.99
C ILE A 530 -21.38 23.40 -30.31
N ARG A 531 -21.88 23.63 -31.53
CA ARG A 531 -22.53 24.88 -31.92
C ARG A 531 -23.81 25.14 -31.13
N ALA A 532 -24.63 24.11 -30.91
CA ALA A 532 -25.85 24.20 -30.11
C ALA A 532 -25.52 24.57 -28.65
N ILE A 533 -24.54 23.90 -28.05
CA ILE A 533 -24.11 24.21 -26.69
C ILE A 533 -23.49 25.62 -26.60
N ARG A 534 -22.74 26.06 -27.62
CA ARG A 534 -22.17 27.42 -27.67
C ARG A 534 -23.26 28.49 -27.70
N ARG A 535 -24.34 28.26 -28.46
CA ARG A 535 -25.50 29.17 -28.52
C ARG A 535 -26.18 29.28 -27.17
N GLU A 536 -26.33 28.16 -26.47
CA GLU A 536 -26.92 28.11 -25.13
C GLU A 536 -26.01 28.83 -24.10
N VAL A 537 -24.72 28.51 -24.05
CA VAL A 537 -23.77 29.02 -23.02
C VAL A 537 -23.19 30.41 -23.37
N SER A 538 -23.44 30.96 -24.56
CA SER A 538 -22.94 32.28 -25.00
C SER A 538 -21.42 32.47 -24.88
N PHE A 539 -20.64 31.44 -25.24
CA PHE A 539 -19.18 31.44 -25.15
C PHE A 539 -18.50 31.97 -26.44
N ILE A 540 -17.51 32.86 -26.31
CA ILE A 540 -16.96 33.66 -27.44
C ILE A 540 -15.60 33.15 -28.00
N GLY A 541 -14.92 32.17 -27.39
CA GLY A 541 -13.58 31.71 -27.82
C GLY A 541 -13.48 30.92 -29.16
N HIS A 542 -12.27 30.86 -29.74
CA HIS A 542 -11.93 30.16 -31.00
C HIS A 542 -11.94 28.63 -30.91
N ILE A 543 -12.58 27.92 -31.83
CA ILE A 543 -12.67 26.45 -31.85
C ILE A 543 -11.34 25.83 -32.27
N ILE A 544 -10.70 25.05 -31.39
CA ILE A 544 -9.49 24.30 -31.73
C ILE A 544 -9.82 23.20 -32.76
N THR A 545 -9.30 23.30 -33.97
CA THR A 545 -9.46 22.29 -35.03
C THR A 545 -8.18 21.45 -35.13
N GLY A 546 -8.17 20.26 -34.53
CA GLY A 546 -7.09 19.28 -34.67
C GLY A 546 -6.53 18.70 -33.36
N HIS A 547 -6.12 17.42 -33.42
CA HIS A 547 -5.61 16.66 -32.28
C HIS A 547 -4.23 17.18 -31.79
N GLN A 548 -3.32 17.55 -32.71
CA GLN A 548 -2.01 18.10 -32.35
C GLN A 548 -2.13 19.46 -31.65
N SER A 549 -3.05 20.30 -32.08
CA SER A 549 -3.36 21.59 -31.44
C SER A 549 -3.98 21.41 -30.04
N PHE A 550 -4.75 20.34 -29.83
CA PHE A 550 -5.36 20.02 -28.53
C PHE A 550 -4.35 19.48 -27.50
N VAL A 551 -3.36 18.70 -27.94
CA VAL A 551 -2.33 18.07 -27.08
C VAL A 551 -1.07 18.95 -26.93
N GLY A 552 -0.81 19.83 -27.91
CA GLY A 552 0.46 20.55 -28.08
C GLY A 552 0.49 22.02 -27.63
N HIS A 553 -0.56 22.58 -27.02
CA HIS A 553 -0.52 23.96 -26.51
C HIS A 553 0.44 24.10 -25.31
N ARG A 554 1.74 24.22 -25.61
CA ARG A 554 2.77 24.80 -24.75
C ARG A 554 2.50 26.30 -24.65
N HIS A 555 2.40 26.81 -23.42
CA HIS A 555 2.29 28.23 -23.09
C HIS A 555 1.11 28.99 -23.69
N VAL A 556 0.03 29.13 -22.90
CA VAL A 556 -0.88 30.25 -23.11
C VAL A 556 -1.24 30.86 -21.75
N GLY A 557 -1.19 32.19 -21.67
CA GLY A 557 -1.34 32.98 -20.44
C GLY A 557 -2.66 32.74 -19.70
N ALA A 558 -2.77 33.32 -18.50
CA ALA A 558 -3.87 33.07 -17.56
C ALA A 558 -5.29 33.28 -18.13
N GLY A 559 -5.48 34.13 -19.15
CA GLY A 559 -6.79 34.37 -19.80
C GLY A 559 -7.28 33.23 -20.71
N THR A 560 -6.39 32.64 -21.50
CA THR A 560 -6.66 31.54 -22.46
C THR A 560 -6.82 30.17 -21.81
N ARG A 561 -6.36 30.00 -20.56
CA ARG A 561 -6.59 28.79 -19.75
C ARG A 561 -8.08 28.53 -19.51
N GLY A 562 -8.88 29.58 -19.33
CA GLY A 562 -10.33 29.46 -19.14
C GLY A 562 -11.04 28.94 -20.39
N GLU A 563 -10.61 29.40 -21.56
CA GLU A 563 -11.21 29.06 -22.85
C GLU A 563 -10.90 27.64 -23.31
N CYS A 564 -9.64 27.19 -23.18
CA CYS A 564 -9.26 25.80 -23.45
C CYS A 564 -9.92 24.82 -22.46
N CYS A 565 -10.06 25.22 -21.18
CA CYS A 565 -10.81 24.43 -20.20
C CYS A 565 -12.28 24.30 -20.61
N ILE A 566 -12.95 25.37 -21.01
CA ILE A 566 -14.36 25.31 -21.40
C ILE A 566 -14.53 24.45 -22.66
N GLN A 567 -13.67 24.58 -23.67
CA GLN A 567 -13.74 23.74 -24.87
C GLN A 567 -13.41 22.27 -24.61
N GLY A 568 -12.43 21.98 -23.76
CA GLY A 568 -12.18 20.64 -23.25
C GLY A 568 -13.38 20.10 -22.46
N THR A 569 -14.05 20.97 -21.67
CA THR A 569 -15.26 20.64 -20.90
C THR A 569 -16.42 20.25 -21.81
N LEU A 570 -16.65 21.04 -22.86
CA LEU A 570 -17.76 20.87 -23.78
C LEU A 570 -17.59 19.64 -24.67
N ARG A 571 -16.40 19.43 -25.23
CA ARG A 571 -16.11 18.27 -26.09
C ARG A 571 -16.15 16.94 -25.35
N VAL A 572 -15.72 16.93 -24.09
CA VAL A 572 -15.70 15.71 -23.27
C VAL A 572 -17.00 15.51 -22.49
N ALA A 573 -17.86 16.52 -22.37
CA ALA A 573 -19.23 16.30 -21.91
C ALA A 573 -20.12 15.70 -23.02
N CYS A 574 -19.83 15.92 -24.30
CA CYS A 574 -20.49 15.20 -25.40
C CYS A 574 -20.07 13.71 -25.49
N LEU A 575 -18.85 13.38 -25.05
CA LEU A 575 -18.23 12.05 -25.16
C LEU A 575 -19.00 10.89 -24.49
N PRO A 576 -19.47 10.99 -23.24
CA PRO A 576 -20.21 9.95 -22.54
C PRO A 576 -21.58 9.69 -23.14
N SER A 577 -22.23 10.73 -23.65
CA SER A 577 -23.55 10.67 -24.28
C SER A 577 -23.44 10.06 -25.69
N VAL A 578 -22.42 10.46 -26.45
CA VAL A 578 -22.08 9.88 -27.77
C VAL A 578 -21.55 8.45 -27.65
N ALA A 579 -20.63 8.18 -26.73
CA ALA A 579 -20.13 6.82 -26.45
C ALA A 579 -21.18 5.93 -25.76
N GLY A 580 -22.13 6.52 -25.02
CA GLY A 580 -23.28 5.83 -24.45
C GLY A 580 -24.28 5.37 -25.53
N ALA A 581 -24.49 6.19 -26.56
CA ALA A 581 -25.25 5.82 -27.75
C ALA A 581 -24.56 4.69 -28.56
N GLN A 582 -23.22 4.68 -28.62
CA GLN A 582 -22.46 3.58 -29.24
C GLN A 582 -22.51 2.26 -28.45
N LEU A 583 -22.38 2.30 -27.13
CA LEU A 583 -22.31 1.09 -26.28
C LEU A 583 -23.64 0.33 -26.15
N SER A 584 -24.75 0.96 -26.51
CA SER A 584 -26.11 0.41 -26.39
C SER A 584 -26.60 -0.31 -27.65
N GLY A 585 -25.81 -0.34 -28.73
CA GLY A 585 -26.18 -1.07 -29.96
C GLY A 585 -27.43 -0.52 -30.66
N LEU A 586 -27.86 0.70 -30.33
CA LEU A 586 -29.10 1.33 -30.82
C LEU A 586 -29.01 1.85 -32.27
N SER A 587 -28.05 1.37 -33.05
CA SER A 587 -27.71 1.84 -34.41
C SER A 587 -28.89 1.88 -35.39
N ALA A 588 -29.92 1.05 -35.22
CA ALA A 588 -31.07 1.02 -36.12
C ALA A 588 -32.19 2.00 -35.73
N TYR A 589 -32.13 2.64 -34.57
CA TYR A 589 -33.24 3.43 -33.99
C TYR A 589 -32.94 4.92 -33.81
N LEU A 590 -31.73 5.40 -34.12
CA LEU A 590 -31.29 6.76 -33.75
C LEU A 590 -31.47 7.82 -34.85
N THR A 591 -31.71 7.44 -36.11
CA THR A 591 -31.90 8.37 -37.23
C THR A 591 -33.09 9.33 -37.10
N PRO A 592 -34.26 8.95 -36.51
CA PRO A 592 -35.39 9.87 -36.37
C PRO A 592 -35.20 10.89 -35.23
N TYR A 593 -34.27 10.65 -34.30
CA TYR A 593 -34.19 11.37 -33.02
C TYR A 593 -32.94 12.27 -32.91
N ARG A 594 -32.34 12.65 -34.05
CA ARG A 594 -31.11 13.46 -34.10
C ARG A 594 -31.24 14.76 -33.28
N GLU A 595 -32.36 15.46 -33.37
CA GLU A 595 -32.64 16.64 -32.54
C GLU A 595 -32.79 16.31 -31.05
N ASP A 596 -33.46 15.21 -30.72
CA ASP A 596 -33.68 14.82 -29.32
C ASP A 596 -32.38 14.40 -28.64
N ILE A 597 -31.46 13.75 -29.37
CA ILE A 597 -30.12 13.44 -28.87
C ILE A 597 -29.35 14.73 -28.59
N VAL A 598 -29.38 15.71 -29.50
CA VAL A 598 -28.77 17.03 -29.27
C VAL A 598 -29.37 17.68 -28.02
N ARG A 599 -30.70 17.62 -27.84
CA ARG A 599 -31.39 18.16 -26.66
C ARG A 599 -30.99 17.44 -25.36
N ILE A 600 -30.87 16.11 -25.37
CA ILE A 600 -30.42 15.31 -24.22
C ILE A 600 -28.98 15.66 -23.84
N VAL A 601 -28.07 15.73 -24.82
CA VAL A 601 -26.67 16.11 -24.62
C VAL A 601 -26.56 17.52 -24.04
N VAL A 602 -27.34 18.47 -24.57
CA VAL A 602 -27.41 19.85 -24.05
C VAL A 602 -27.96 19.86 -22.62
N SER A 603 -28.95 19.03 -22.29
CA SER A 603 -29.52 18.91 -20.95
C SER A 603 -28.53 18.31 -19.93
N GLU A 604 -27.82 17.24 -20.28
CA GLU A 604 -26.77 16.68 -19.40
C GLU A 604 -25.64 17.69 -19.15
N ILE A 605 -25.30 18.50 -20.17
CA ILE A 605 -24.31 19.56 -20.04
C ILE A 605 -24.81 20.72 -19.17
N ARG A 606 -26.10 21.07 -19.27
CA ARG A 606 -26.76 22.05 -18.39
C ARG A 606 -26.58 21.65 -16.92
N ASP A 607 -26.84 20.39 -16.58
CA ASP A 607 -26.69 19.88 -15.20
C ASP A 607 -25.22 19.88 -14.72
N LEU A 608 -24.29 19.61 -15.63
CA LEU A 608 -22.84 19.67 -15.38
C LEU A 608 -22.31 21.09 -15.15
N ILE A 609 -22.84 22.06 -15.87
CA ILE A 609 -22.47 23.48 -15.76
C ILE A 609 -22.97 24.04 -14.41
N ILE A 610 -24.16 23.64 -13.96
CA ILE A 610 -24.73 24.04 -12.65
C ILE A 610 -23.79 23.68 -11.48
N CYS A 611 -23.02 22.59 -11.59
CA CYS A 611 -22.08 22.15 -10.55
C CYS A 611 -20.72 22.87 -10.54
N LYS A 612 -20.47 23.85 -11.42
CA LYS A 612 -19.21 24.62 -11.49
C LYS A 612 -19.44 26.13 -11.31
N GLN A 613 -18.63 26.77 -10.45
CA GLN A 613 -18.48 28.23 -10.50
C GLN A 613 -17.78 28.60 -11.81
N LEU A 614 -18.52 29.22 -12.74
CA LEU A 614 -18.00 29.61 -14.05
C LEU A 614 -17.13 30.88 -13.95
N PRO A 615 -16.10 31.03 -14.82
CA PRO A 615 -15.34 32.27 -14.93
C PRO A 615 -16.21 33.44 -15.43
N ARG A 616 -15.81 34.68 -15.11
CA ARG A 616 -16.48 35.96 -15.50
C ARG A 616 -16.62 36.20 -17.02
N THR A 617 -16.09 35.32 -17.87
CA THR A 617 -16.13 35.43 -19.34
C THR A 617 -17.40 34.84 -19.96
N VAL A 618 -18.28 34.23 -19.16
CA VAL A 618 -19.59 33.73 -19.61
C VAL A 618 -20.63 34.83 -19.43
N SER A 619 -21.30 35.22 -20.51
CA SER A 619 -22.40 36.19 -20.45
C SER A 619 -23.48 35.71 -19.48
N THR A 620 -23.78 36.51 -18.46
CA THR A 620 -24.91 36.28 -17.53
C THR A 620 -26.21 36.11 -18.31
N ARG A 621 -26.42 36.88 -19.38
CA ARG A 621 -27.60 36.78 -20.25
C ARG A 621 -27.74 35.41 -20.95
N GLY A 622 -26.62 34.73 -21.22
CA GLY A 622 -26.60 33.36 -21.74
C GLY A 622 -26.98 32.31 -20.69
N LEU A 623 -26.53 32.49 -19.45
CA LEU A 623 -26.87 31.63 -18.31
C LEU A 623 -28.39 31.62 -18.01
N TYR A 624 -29.06 32.77 -18.11
CA TYR A 624 -30.50 32.87 -17.89
C TYR A 624 -31.34 32.18 -18.99
N ARG A 625 -30.91 32.24 -20.26
CA ARG A 625 -31.54 31.48 -21.35
C ARG A 625 -31.43 29.97 -21.13
N LEU A 626 -30.26 29.53 -20.66
CA LEU A 626 -29.98 28.13 -20.33
C LEU A 626 -30.84 27.59 -19.20
N TRP A 627 -31.27 28.44 -18.27
CA TRP A 627 -32.04 28.05 -17.08
C TRP A 627 -33.56 28.11 -17.27
N ARG A 628 -34.07 28.55 -18.44
CA ARG A 628 -35.50 28.80 -18.70
C ARG A 628 -36.19 29.65 -17.60
N ILE A 629 -35.42 30.48 -16.89
CA ILE A 629 -35.96 31.44 -15.93
C ILE A 629 -36.32 32.69 -16.74
N PRO A 630 -37.58 33.17 -16.71
CA PRO A 630 -37.94 34.40 -17.41
C PRO A 630 -37.09 35.55 -16.89
N TRP A 631 -36.41 36.25 -17.81
CA TRP A 631 -35.69 37.49 -17.49
C TRP A 631 -36.71 38.51 -16.99
N PRO A 632 -36.49 39.18 -15.84
CA PRO A 632 -37.42 40.20 -15.40
C PRO A 632 -37.48 41.27 -16.48
N VAL A 633 -38.67 41.47 -17.03
CA VAL A 633 -38.98 42.57 -17.93
C VAL A 633 -38.64 43.85 -17.19
N GLU A 634 -37.91 44.73 -17.85
CA GLU A 634 -37.47 46.03 -17.35
C GLU A 634 -38.65 46.76 -16.70
N GLY A 635 -38.62 46.83 -15.37
CA GLY A 635 -39.47 47.69 -14.56
C GLY A 635 -38.76 49.02 -14.42
N VAL A 636 -39.27 50.01 -15.16
CA VAL A 636 -39.25 51.46 -14.96
C VAL A 636 -38.29 51.96 -13.87
N ALA A 637 -37.29 52.74 -14.31
CA ALA A 637 -36.54 53.63 -13.47
C ALA A 637 -37.50 54.60 -12.75
N HIS A 638 -37.62 54.50 -11.43
CA HIS A 638 -37.90 55.63 -10.56
C HIS A 638 -37.34 55.39 -9.15
N THR A 639 -36.54 56.39 -8.75
CA THR A 639 -35.93 56.72 -7.44
C THR A 639 -34.96 55.73 -6.83
#